data_AF-A0AAU2EP91-F1
#
_entry.id   AF-A0AAU2EP91-F1
#
_cell.length_a   1.000
_cell.length_b   1.000
_cell.length_c   1.000
_cell.angle_alpha   90.00
_cell.angle_beta   90.00
_cell.angle_gamma   90.00
#
_symmetry.space_group_name_H-M   'P 1'
#
loop_
_entity.id
_entity.type
_entity.pdbx_description
1 polymer ?
#
loop_
_entity_poly.entity_id
_entity_poly.type
_entity_poly.pdbx_seq_one_letter_code
_entity_poly.pdbx_strand_id
1 'polypeptide(L)'
;MTDTAPTAREADLLRRARTRTGTGRAAVRRSGPVRHTGAAGPAPLSHAQHRMWLMDRLGQGGALYHVPVAARLRGPLDVEALATALTALTNRHTILRTRYGQHDGEPHQEVLPATPVPVPVSPATVEAAAALLHTEASRPFDLATGPVLRAHVLRHAPEDHTLLLTLHHITVDGGSLPILTADLAALYTAARTGTPADLPDLEIQYADYARWERGRDTELAAAADARATRLAGARPVPLPRPVPGSPRTTPLHTAALHTAPLTPETLDRLRRLATSHGATLYTVVLTAALATLHLATGAEDLTVGCASGHRARPELRRLVGLGVNTLAVRTDLGGDPKFTDAITRVRDALLEAQQHHDIPLDLVVERLGADARGEDGSPLPAVSCDLVQPVAPLDLPGLTAEAVDVDLGLAKFSLGLLVEEGPAPRCLVQHDTAALDRPTGARLLAAFAALLTEAAADGTRRLSELPGERLEPATSEPGTPESDGDPATEHPAVAALLTDPRVTEAAVLTPDSGPALAYAVVRGPGAPSGAELRAALRHRLPTGLLPAAVTVLDTMPRTADGLPDPARLPGAPSRPQEARRTDTGPLDVVRTAFGELLGTRPEPDGDFFALGGHSLVAVQLAERLRNRTTLPLTGLDVLEQRTPRALAALLAARNRERQAAASRSTTRRNRTTREDTVMLTGGTGGVGAAVLQELMAQGRPVRALTRPESAHLVALDGVEIAEGDLTDPDSLRRAIEGVDAVIHAACTFTDHDTDTAAMQALLDGWSGHSFVFVSSIDAYGRPTTTEVPEGSPPAEPVSTYGQAKLTCERLLLEHAATNGRSTGTVIRPPIVWGPHQRLRDQLRWGATGDLFQAARAGQPIALPAPGTGGHAWHGASWVHSAALARALTACADGSGHTAGRIVNAVTGHVSWAEFAAELIHLLGSASTIDLRTDANPELLRPWRYRADALATALRPEPGEDWRSVLASMIR
;
A
#
# COMPACT_ATOMS: atom_id res chain seq x y z
N MET A 1 -10.13 21.79 -50.65
CA MET A 1 -9.99 23.24 -50.91
C MET A 1 -11.37 23.85 -51.01
N THR A 2 -11.81 24.55 -49.96
CA THR A 2 -12.49 25.87 -50.00
C THR A 2 -12.59 26.29 -48.54
N ASP A 3 -11.64 27.13 -48.17
CA ASP A 3 -11.49 27.80 -46.89
C ASP A 3 -12.48 28.98 -46.88
N THR A 4 -13.59 28.87 -46.14
CA THR A 4 -14.50 30.00 -45.95
C THR A 4 -14.19 30.65 -44.61
N ALA A 5 -13.38 31.70 -44.67
CA ALA A 5 -13.16 32.61 -43.54
C ALA A 5 -14.50 33.17 -43.03
N PRO A 6 -14.71 33.24 -41.70
CA PRO A 6 -15.98 33.71 -41.14
C PRO A 6 -16.23 35.17 -41.51
N THR A 7 -17.47 35.49 -41.83
CA THR A 7 -17.86 36.82 -42.28
C THR A 7 -17.65 37.87 -41.18
N ALA A 8 -17.45 39.14 -41.55
CA ALA A 8 -17.19 40.23 -40.60
C ALA A 8 -18.24 40.36 -39.48
N ARG A 9 -19.46 39.84 -39.71
CA ARG A 9 -20.56 39.81 -38.74
C ARG A 9 -20.39 38.70 -37.68
N GLU A 10 -19.87 37.53 -38.06
CA GLU A 10 -19.49 36.45 -37.12
C GLU A 10 -18.26 36.83 -36.29
N ALA A 11 -17.28 37.49 -36.92
CA ALA A 11 -16.12 38.02 -36.21
C ALA A 11 -16.51 39.10 -35.18
N ASP A 12 -17.52 39.93 -35.48
CA ASP A 12 -18.05 40.93 -34.54
C ASP A 12 -18.88 40.29 -33.41
N LEU A 13 -19.66 39.25 -33.70
CA LEU A 13 -20.39 38.47 -32.68
C LEU A 13 -19.44 37.74 -31.73
N LEU A 14 -18.35 37.14 -32.23
CA LEU A 14 -17.29 36.54 -31.43
C LEU A 14 -16.53 37.58 -30.59
N ARG A 15 -16.33 38.79 -31.12
CA ARG A 15 -15.75 39.91 -30.36
C ARG A 15 -16.67 40.37 -29.23
N ARG A 16 -17.96 40.52 -29.51
CA ARG A 16 -18.98 40.94 -28.52
C ARG A 16 -19.23 39.87 -27.44
N ALA A 17 -19.14 38.59 -27.80
CA ALA A 17 -19.19 37.48 -26.85
C ALA A 17 -17.97 37.48 -25.90
N ARG A 18 -16.79 37.89 -26.39
CA ARG A 18 -15.58 38.05 -25.56
C ARG A 18 -15.60 39.30 -24.67
N THR A 19 -16.34 40.35 -25.03
CA THR A 19 -16.42 41.59 -24.23
C THR A 19 -17.55 41.62 -23.21
N ARG A 20 -18.60 40.78 -23.33
CA ARG A 20 -19.70 40.71 -22.33
C ARG A 20 -19.39 39.91 -21.06
N THR A 21 -18.22 39.29 -20.96
CA THR A 21 -17.74 38.65 -19.72
C THR A 21 -17.05 39.62 -18.75
N GLY A 22 -16.99 40.91 -19.08
CA GLY A 22 -16.29 41.92 -18.30
C GLY A 22 -17.18 42.79 -17.40
N THR A 23 -17.86 42.20 -16.40
CA THR A 23 -18.24 42.93 -15.17
C THR A 23 -18.33 41.94 -14.00
N GLY A 24 -17.33 41.99 -13.11
CA GLY A 24 -17.46 41.55 -11.71
C GLY A 24 -17.46 40.04 -11.43
N ARG A 25 -16.47 39.29 -11.92
CA ARG A 25 -16.18 37.93 -11.39
C ARG A 25 -14.67 37.73 -11.42
N ALA A 26 -14.07 37.40 -10.27
CA ALA A 26 -12.63 37.18 -10.14
C ALA A 26 -12.18 36.19 -11.22
N ALA A 27 -11.38 36.66 -12.16
CA ALA A 27 -10.85 35.84 -13.24
C ALA A 27 -9.93 34.78 -12.63
N VAL A 28 -10.34 33.51 -12.66
CA VAL A 28 -9.46 32.37 -12.39
C VAL A 28 -8.32 32.49 -13.40
N ARG A 29 -7.10 32.79 -12.92
CA ARG A 29 -5.90 32.78 -13.76
C ARG A 29 -5.76 31.37 -14.33
N ARG A 30 -5.92 31.22 -15.65
CA ARG A 30 -5.63 29.96 -16.32
C ARG A 30 -4.14 29.62 -16.12
N SER A 31 -3.87 28.52 -15.46
CA SER A 31 -2.53 27.97 -15.29
C SER A 31 -1.85 27.71 -16.65
N GLY A 32 -0.54 28.00 -16.72
CA GLY A 32 0.26 27.81 -17.92
C GLY A 32 0.32 26.36 -18.40
N PRO A 33 0.81 26.11 -19.63
CA PRO A 33 0.86 24.76 -20.21
C PRO A 33 1.79 23.84 -19.41
N VAL A 34 1.51 22.54 -19.44
CA VAL A 34 2.44 21.53 -18.90
C VAL A 34 3.66 21.50 -19.80
N ARG A 35 4.86 21.58 -19.20
CA ARG A 35 6.13 21.55 -19.92
C ARG A 35 6.99 20.43 -19.40
N HIS A 36 7.75 19.80 -20.30
CA HIS A 36 8.77 18.86 -19.89
C HIS A 36 9.82 19.58 -19.04
N THR A 37 10.10 19.07 -17.85
CA THR A 37 11.02 19.72 -16.90
C THR A 37 12.47 19.24 -17.03
N GLY A 38 12.75 18.20 -17.82
CA GLY A 38 14.08 17.59 -17.95
C GLY A 38 14.64 16.99 -16.64
N ALA A 39 13.86 16.99 -15.56
CA ALA A 39 14.31 16.57 -14.24
C ALA A 39 14.41 15.04 -14.15
N ALA A 40 15.64 14.55 -13.99
CA ALA A 40 15.93 13.17 -13.67
C ALA A 40 15.66 12.88 -12.18
N GLY A 41 15.20 11.66 -11.87
CA GLY A 41 14.95 11.20 -10.49
C GLY A 41 13.46 11.12 -10.11
N PRO A 42 13.17 10.80 -8.83
CA PRO A 42 11.82 10.65 -8.31
C PRO A 42 10.93 11.87 -8.61
N ALA A 43 9.68 11.61 -8.94
CA ALA A 43 8.65 12.64 -9.09
C ALA A 43 7.57 12.46 -8.02
N PRO A 44 6.87 13.52 -7.59
CA PRO A 44 5.75 13.36 -6.67
C PRO A 44 4.59 12.61 -7.34
N LEU A 45 3.73 11.97 -6.56
CA LEU A 45 2.48 11.42 -7.09
C LEU A 45 1.48 12.54 -7.41
N SER A 46 0.77 12.45 -8.52
CA SER A 46 -0.46 13.26 -8.71
C SER A 46 -1.47 12.97 -7.59
N HIS A 47 -2.44 13.85 -7.34
CA HIS A 47 -3.45 13.66 -6.28
C HIS A 47 -4.22 12.34 -6.45
N ALA A 48 -4.62 12.02 -7.67
CA ALA A 48 -5.32 10.77 -7.97
C ALA A 48 -4.43 9.54 -7.72
N GLN A 49 -3.14 9.59 -8.11
CA GLN A 49 -2.20 8.50 -7.84
C GLN A 49 -1.92 8.35 -6.35
N HIS A 50 -1.79 9.46 -5.61
CA HIS A 50 -1.58 9.43 -4.16
C HIS A 50 -2.75 8.71 -3.48
N ARG A 51 -4.00 9.05 -3.83
CA ARG A 51 -5.17 8.35 -3.29
C ARG A 51 -5.13 6.84 -3.58
N MET A 52 -4.89 6.43 -4.83
CA MET A 52 -4.84 5.01 -5.19
C MET A 52 -3.71 4.26 -4.51
N TRP A 53 -2.49 4.81 -4.51
CA TRP A 53 -1.33 4.22 -3.83
C TRP A 53 -1.63 3.99 -2.36
N LEU A 54 -2.32 4.94 -1.72
CA LEU A 54 -2.66 4.84 -0.33
C LEU A 54 -3.77 3.81 -0.07
N MET A 55 -4.77 3.69 -0.94
CA MET A 55 -5.75 2.59 -0.86
C MET A 55 -5.07 1.22 -0.98
N ASP A 56 -4.06 1.10 -1.86
CA ASP A 56 -3.27 -0.13 -2.01
C ASP A 56 -2.49 -0.46 -0.74
N ARG A 57 -1.78 0.52 -0.15
CA ARG A 57 -1.06 0.38 1.13
C ARG A 57 -1.95 -0.03 2.30
N LEU A 58 -3.24 0.30 2.24
CA LEU A 58 -4.24 -0.08 3.25
C LEU A 58 -4.83 -1.48 3.05
N GLY A 59 -4.42 -2.20 2.01
CA GLY A 59 -5.03 -3.47 1.63
C GLY A 59 -6.44 -3.32 1.05
N GLN A 60 -6.82 -2.09 0.67
CA GLN A 60 -8.11 -1.75 0.05
C GLN A 60 -7.99 -1.58 -1.47
N GLY A 61 -6.78 -1.71 -2.03
CA GLY A 61 -6.51 -1.63 -3.46
C GLY A 61 -6.81 -2.94 -4.17
N GLY A 62 -5.93 -3.93 -4.03
CA GLY A 62 -6.12 -5.27 -4.60
C GLY A 62 -6.56 -5.22 -6.07
N ALA A 63 -7.39 -6.18 -6.48
CA ALA A 63 -7.90 -6.26 -7.84
C ALA A 63 -8.93 -5.15 -8.20
N LEU A 64 -9.39 -4.35 -7.24
CA LEU A 64 -10.37 -3.27 -7.47
C LEU A 64 -9.85 -2.21 -8.45
N TYR A 65 -8.53 -2.00 -8.45
CA TYR A 65 -7.85 -1.06 -9.34
C TYR A 65 -7.08 -1.75 -10.47
N HIS A 66 -7.42 -2.99 -10.81
CA HIS A 66 -6.91 -3.60 -12.04
C HIS A 66 -7.76 -3.18 -13.25
N VAL A 67 -7.11 -3.03 -14.40
CA VAL A 67 -7.73 -2.71 -15.68
C VAL A 67 -7.35 -3.84 -16.66
N PRO A 68 -8.13 -4.92 -16.72
CA PRO A 68 -7.92 -5.98 -17.70
C PRO A 68 -8.42 -5.53 -19.08
N VAL A 69 -7.60 -5.74 -20.11
CA VAL A 69 -7.92 -5.56 -21.52
C VAL A 69 -7.66 -6.88 -22.21
N ALA A 70 -8.70 -7.53 -22.70
CA ALA A 70 -8.57 -8.83 -23.36
C ALA A 70 -9.16 -8.81 -24.78
N ALA A 71 -8.48 -9.52 -25.68
CA ALA A 71 -8.96 -9.75 -27.04
C ALA A 71 -8.66 -11.18 -27.49
N ARG A 72 -9.63 -11.80 -28.13
CA ARG A 72 -9.44 -13.05 -28.86
C ARG A 72 -8.89 -12.71 -30.24
N LEU A 73 -7.74 -13.29 -30.57
CA LEU A 73 -6.95 -13.02 -31.75
C LEU A 73 -6.88 -14.29 -32.62
N ARG A 74 -7.40 -14.20 -33.83
CA ARG A 74 -7.38 -15.29 -34.83
C ARG A 74 -6.40 -14.96 -35.96
N GLY A 75 -5.49 -15.90 -36.24
CA GLY A 75 -4.41 -15.77 -37.22
C GLY A 75 -3.02 -16.06 -36.62
N PRO A 76 -1.95 -15.87 -37.40
CA PRO A 76 -0.58 -16.21 -37.02
C PRO A 76 0.02 -15.17 -36.06
N LEU A 77 -0.31 -15.26 -34.77
CA LEU A 77 0.22 -14.39 -33.72
C LEU A 77 1.73 -14.61 -33.52
N ASP A 78 2.51 -13.54 -33.68
CA ASP A 78 3.94 -13.52 -33.42
C ASP A 78 4.20 -13.06 -31.97
N VAL A 79 4.44 -14.01 -31.08
CA VAL A 79 4.60 -13.73 -29.64
C VAL A 79 5.90 -12.96 -29.35
N GLU A 80 6.96 -13.16 -30.13
CA GLU A 80 8.22 -12.44 -29.95
C GLU A 80 8.10 -10.98 -30.40
N ALA A 81 7.43 -10.74 -31.53
CA ALA A 81 7.09 -9.39 -31.96
C ALA A 81 6.17 -8.69 -30.95
N LEU A 82 5.21 -9.42 -30.34
CA LEU A 82 4.35 -8.88 -29.29
C LEU A 82 5.15 -8.49 -28.03
N ALA A 83 6.06 -9.34 -27.57
CA ALA A 83 6.94 -9.03 -26.44
C ALA A 83 7.84 -7.81 -26.72
N THR A 84 8.37 -7.72 -27.95
CA THR A 84 9.16 -6.58 -28.42
C THR A 84 8.33 -5.30 -28.45
N ALA A 85 7.10 -5.37 -28.97
CA ALA A 85 6.18 -4.25 -29.04
C ALA A 85 5.75 -3.75 -27.65
N LEU A 86 5.44 -4.65 -26.72
CA LEU A 86 5.13 -4.31 -25.32
C LEU A 86 6.33 -3.66 -24.61
N THR A 87 7.54 -4.14 -24.87
CA THR A 87 8.77 -3.54 -24.33
C THR A 87 8.98 -2.12 -24.90
N ALA A 88 8.75 -1.93 -26.19
CA ALA A 88 8.80 -0.60 -26.79
C ALA A 88 7.69 0.34 -26.25
N LEU A 89 6.52 -0.22 -25.93
CA LEU A 89 5.39 0.52 -25.36
C LEU A 89 5.70 1.04 -23.96
N THR A 90 6.29 0.21 -23.08
CA THR A 90 6.71 0.63 -21.73
C THR A 90 7.89 1.61 -21.76
N ASN A 91 8.74 1.53 -22.79
CA ASN A 91 9.82 2.50 -23.00
C ASN A 91 9.28 3.87 -23.38
N ARG A 92 8.29 3.90 -24.29
CA ARG A 92 7.63 5.11 -24.78
C ARG A 92 6.78 5.79 -23.70
N HIS A 93 5.97 5.01 -22.98
CA HIS A 93 5.10 5.48 -21.90
C HIS A 93 5.70 5.12 -20.55
N THR A 94 6.52 6.02 -19.99
CA THR A 94 7.35 5.71 -18.82
C THR A 94 6.54 5.31 -17.59
N ILE A 95 5.27 5.76 -17.51
CA ILE A 95 4.35 5.42 -16.42
C ILE A 95 4.07 3.91 -16.32
N LEU A 96 4.19 3.15 -17.41
CA LEU A 96 3.97 1.69 -17.43
C LEU A 96 5.14 0.90 -16.83
N ARG A 97 6.31 1.54 -16.66
CA ARG A 97 7.51 0.99 -16.00
C ARG A 97 7.86 1.79 -14.73
N THR A 98 6.86 2.44 -14.15
CA THR A 98 7.03 3.27 -12.95
C THR A 98 6.65 2.48 -11.71
N ARG A 99 7.49 2.55 -10.67
CA ARG A 99 7.17 2.08 -9.32
C ARG A 99 6.75 3.23 -8.41
N TYR A 100 6.07 2.90 -7.32
CA TYR A 100 5.46 3.84 -6.38
C TYR A 100 5.90 3.51 -4.96
N GLY A 101 6.63 4.43 -4.33
CA GLY A 101 7.23 4.20 -3.02
C GLY A 101 7.25 5.45 -2.15
N GLN A 102 8.10 5.42 -1.12
CA GLN A 102 8.36 6.57 -0.25
C GLN A 102 9.82 7.01 -0.38
N HIS A 103 10.02 8.33 -0.46
CA HIS A 103 11.33 8.97 -0.44
C HIS A 103 11.22 10.11 0.56
N ASP A 104 12.08 10.11 1.58
CA ASP A 104 12.02 11.05 2.71
C ASP A 104 10.65 11.11 3.41
N GLY A 105 9.97 9.96 3.50
CA GLY A 105 8.62 9.86 4.09
C GLY A 105 7.47 10.30 3.19
N GLU A 106 7.76 10.89 2.02
CA GLU A 106 6.75 11.36 1.07
C GLU A 106 6.52 10.38 -0.10
N PRO A 107 5.27 10.21 -0.56
CA PRO A 107 4.96 9.35 -1.70
C PRO A 107 5.55 9.88 -3.01
N HIS A 108 6.29 9.02 -3.72
CA HIS A 108 6.90 9.35 -5.01
C HIS A 108 6.69 8.24 -6.03
N GLN A 109 6.85 8.62 -7.30
CA GLN A 109 6.93 7.73 -8.43
C GLN A 109 8.35 7.74 -9.01
N GLU A 110 8.86 6.57 -9.36
CA GLU A 110 10.19 6.41 -9.93
C GLU A 110 10.12 5.57 -11.19
N VAL A 111 10.66 6.11 -12.28
CA VAL A 111 10.70 5.45 -13.58
C VAL A 111 11.86 4.45 -13.58
N LEU A 112 11.56 3.16 -13.67
CA LEU A 112 12.57 2.10 -13.73
C LEU A 112 13.17 2.00 -15.14
N PRO A 113 14.42 1.53 -15.32
CA PRO A 113 14.99 1.26 -16.64
C PRO A 113 14.10 0.34 -17.50
N ALA A 114 14.24 0.48 -18.81
CA ALA A 114 13.62 -0.40 -19.80
C ALA A 114 13.98 -1.87 -19.53
N THR A 115 12.98 -2.73 -19.36
CA THR A 115 13.16 -4.18 -19.24
C THR A 115 12.23 -4.93 -20.20
N PRO A 116 12.65 -6.08 -20.74
CA PRO A 116 11.79 -6.89 -21.60
C PRO A 116 10.49 -7.28 -20.87
N VAL A 117 9.35 -7.03 -21.51
CA VAL A 117 8.04 -7.43 -20.98
C VAL A 117 7.80 -8.91 -21.30
N PRO A 118 7.66 -9.80 -20.29
CA PRO A 118 7.38 -11.20 -20.54
C PRO A 118 5.96 -11.41 -21.05
N VAL A 119 5.80 -12.30 -22.03
CA VAL A 119 4.51 -12.72 -22.59
C VAL A 119 4.38 -14.25 -22.43
N PRO A 120 4.07 -14.74 -21.22
CA PRO A 120 3.83 -16.16 -21.00
C PRO A 120 2.68 -16.66 -21.89
N VAL A 121 2.87 -17.87 -22.43
CA VAL A 121 1.87 -18.55 -23.26
C VAL A 121 1.45 -19.83 -22.55
N SER A 122 0.15 -19.95 -22.29
CA SER A 122 -0.43 -21.15 -21.65
C SER A 122 -1.47 -21.80 -22.57
N PRO A 123 -1.48 -23.14 -22.73
CA PRO A 123 -2.56 -23.81 -23.44
C PRO A 123 -3.86 -23.72 -22.60
N ALA A 124 -4.98 -23.43 -23.26
CA ALA A 124 -6.29 -23.40 -22.60
C ALA A 124 -7.41 -23.68 -23.61
N THR A 125 -8.45 -24.42 -23.21
CA THR A 125 -9.66 -24.51 -24.03
C THR A 125 -10.44 -23.19 -23.96
N VAL A 126 -11.35 -22.97 -24.90
CA VAL A 126 -12.18 -21.75 -24.93
C VAL A 126 -13.07 -21.67 -23.68
N GLU A 127 -13.54 -22.82 -23.19
CA GLU A 127 -14.39 -22.92 -22.01
C GLU A 127 -13.63 -22.60 -20.72
N ALA A 128 -12.36 -23.00 -20.61
CA ALA A 128 -11.51 -22.72 -19.46
C ALA A 128 -10.95 -21.28 -19.46
N ALA A 129 -10.99 -20.59 -20.60
CA ALA A 129 -10.37 -19.28 -20.79
C ALA A 129 -10.89 -18.25 -19.79
N ALA A 130 -12.21 -18.16 -19.58
CA ALA A 130 -12.81 -17.15 -18.71
C ALA A 130 -12.29 -17.23 -17.26
N ALA A 131 -12.19 -18.43 -16.69
CA ALA A 131 -11.69 -18.63 -15.33
C ALA A 131 -10.20 -18.30 -15.20
N LEU A 132 -9.40 -18.65 -16.21
CA LEU A 132 -7.96 -18.32 -16.26
C LEU A 132 -7.73 -16.82 -16.40
N LEU A 133 -8.49 -16.15 -17.27
CA LEU A 133 -8.45 -14.69 -17.45
C LEU A 133 -8.80 -13.98 -16.14
N HIS A 134 -9.90 -14.39 -15.48
CA HIS A 134 -10.29 -13.83 -14.19
C HIS A 134 -9.20 -14.03 -13.12
N THR A 135 -8.61 -15.22 -13.04
CA THR A 135 -7.55 -15.53 -12.08
C THR A 135 -6.31 -14.67 -12.31
N GLU A 136 -5.83 -14.59 -13.55
CA GLU A 136 -4.66 -13.78 -13.90
C GLU A 136 -4.92 -12.28 -13.72
N ALA A 137 -6.10 -11.81 -14.12
CA ALA A 137 -6.51 -10.42 -13.95
C ALA A 137 -6.69 -10.03 -12.48
N SER A 138 -7.04 -10.97 -11.60
CA SER A 138 -7.19 -10.73 -10.15
C SER A 138 -5.87 -10.76 -9.37
N ARG A 139 -4.77 -11.26 -9.97
CA ARG A 139 -3.49 -11.39 -9.29
C ARG A 139 -2.97 -10.02 -8.83
N PRO A 140 -2.67 -9.77 -7.55
CA PRO A 140 -2.25 -8.46 -7.05
C PRO A 140 -1.02 -7.90 -7.77
N PHE A 141 -0.93 -6.57 -7.83
CA PHE A 141 0.30 -5.86 -8.15
C PHE A 141 1.04 -5.47 -6.87
N ASP A 142 2.37 -5.49 -6.90
CA ASP A 142 3.18 -4.80 -5.90
C ASP A 142 3.66 -3.47 -6.49
N LEU A 143 3.02 -2.38 -6.09
CA LEU A 143 3.35 -1.05 -6.61
C LEU A 143 4.76 -0.59 -6.21
N ALA A 144 5.35 -1.12 -5.13
CA ALA A 144 6.67 -0.73 -4.67
C ALA A 144 7.80 -1.28 -5.55
N THR A 145 7.58 -2.44 -6.18
CA THR A 145 8.58 -3.10 -7.02
C THR A 145 8.24 -3.06 -8.51
N GLY A 146 6.95 -2.99 -8.86
CA GLY A 146 6.49 -3.22 -10.22
C GLY A 146 6.67 -4.69 -10.64
N PRO A 147 6.40 -5.04 -11.92
CA PRO A 147 5.86 -4.21 -12.98
C PRO A 147 4.38 -3.89 -12.76
N VAL A 148 3.90 -2.79 -13.36
CA VAL A 148 2.50 -2.29 -13.27
C VAL A 148 1.68 -2.58 -14.54
N LEU A 149 2.24 -3.38 -15.44
CA LEU A 149 1.63 -3.97 -16.62
C LEU A 149 2.06 -5.43 -16.73
N ARG A 150 1.13 -6.33 -17.05
CA ARG A 150 1.40 -7.75 -17.32
C ARG A 150 0.66 -8.18 -18.57
N ALA A 151 1.27 -9.08 -19.33
CA ALA A 151 0.67 -9.72 -20.49
C ALA A 151 0.56 -11.23 -20.25
N HIS A 152 -0.46 -11.86 -20.82
CA HIS A 152 -0.61 -13.31 -20.84
C HIS A 152 -1.33 -13.73 -22.13
N VAL A 153 -0.85 -14.78 -22.79
CA VAL A 153 -1.51 -15.35 -23.97
C VAL A 153 -2.03 -16.74 -23.63
N LEU A 154 -3.33 -16.93 -23.80
CA LEU A 154 -3.97 -18.24 -23.78
C LEU A 154 -4.03 -18.77 -25.21
N ARG A 155 -3.48 -19.95 -25.47
CA ARG A 155 -3.50 -20.59 -26.79
C ARG A 155 -4.61 -21.66 -26.83
N HIS A 156 -5.60 -21.44 -27.69
CA HIS A 156 -6.71 -22.37 -27.93
C HIS A 156 -6.40 -23.33 -29.09
N ALA A 157 -5.76 -22.81 -30.14
CA ALA A 157 -5.29 -23.55 -31.31
C ALA A 157 -4.05 -22.84 -31.90
N PRO A 158 -3.36 -23.38 -32.93
CA PRO A 158 -2.18 -22.74 -33.52
C PRO A 158 -2.39 -21.31 -34.02
N GLU A 159 -3.62 -20.96 -34.44
CA GLU A 159 -4.00 -19.63 -34.93
C GLU A 159 -5.19 -19.05 -34.16
N ASP A 160 -5.45 -19.50 -32.92
CA ASP A 160 -6.55 -19.00 -32.09
C ASP A 160 -6.06 -18.80 -30.66
N HIS A 161 -6.03 -17.53 -30.25
CA HIS A 161 -5.43 -17.09 -29.00
C HIS A 161 -6.34 -16.11 -28.28
N THR A 162 -6.21 -15.99 -26.97
CA THR A 162 -6.72 -14.86 -26.20
C THR A 162 -5.55 -14.14 -25.54
N LEU A 163 -5.36 -12.86 -25.88
CA LEU A 163 -4.37 -11.98 -25.24
C LEU A 163 -5.06 -11.23 -24.10
N LEU A 164 -4.47 -11.29 -22.90
CA LEU A 164 -4.84 -10.48 -21.74
C LEU A 164 -3.69 -9.51 -21.43
N LEU A 165 -4.01 -8.22 -21.38
CA LEU A 165 -3.17 -7.19 -20.78
C LEU A 165 -3.83 -6.74 -19.48
N THR A 166 -3.15 -6.92 -18.35
CA THR A 166 -3.62 -6.44 -17.05
C THR A 166 -2.75 -5.27 -16.63
N LEU A 167 -3.36 -4.11 -16.39
CA LEU A 167 -2.69 -2.89 -15.97
C LEU A 167 -3.21 -2.45 -14.60
N HIS A 168 -2.40 -1.74 -13.81
CA HIS A 168 -2.91 -1.08 -12.60
C HIS A 168 -3.44 0.33 -12.92
N HIS A 169 -4.62 0.68 -12.40
CA HIS A 169 -5.32 1.94 -12.68
C HIS A 169 -4.53 3.18 -12.27
N ILE A 170 -3.56 3.05 -11.37
CA ILE A 170 -2.58 4.12 -11.04
C ILE A 170 -1.79 4.61 -12.26
N THR A 171 -1.71 3.79 -13.32
CA THR A 171 -0.97 4.08 -14.56
C THR A 171 -1.86 4.45 -15.75
N VAL A 172 -3.16 4.17 -15.69
CA VAL A 172 -4.05 4.27 -16.84
C VAL A 172 -5.45 4.68 -16.44
N ASP A 173 -6.13 5.37 -17.34
CA ASP A 173 -7.56 5.68 -17.28
C ASP A 173 -8.26 5.25 -18.58
N GLY A 174 -9.58 5.42 -18.66
CA GLY A 174 -10.34 5.09 -19.86
C GLY A 174 -9.85 5.81 -21.12
N GLY A 175 -9.36 7.05 -20.98
CA GLY A 175 -8.76 7.82 -22.08
C GLY A 175 -7.38 7.31 -22.51
N SER A 176 -6.69 6.55 -21.67
CA SER A 176 -5.39 5.94 -21.98
C SER A 176 -5.53 4.69 -22.84
N LEU A 177 -6.62 3.93 -22.71
CA LEU A 177 -6.77 2.64 -23.39
C LEU A 177 -6.71 2.75 -24.92
N PRO A 178 -7.42 3.67 -25.60
CA PRO A 178 -7.32 3.82 -27.05
C PRO A 178 -5.94 4.23 -27.54
N ILE A 179 -5.18 4.97 -26.71
CA ILE A 179 -3.80 5.37 -27.03
C ILE A 179 -2.89 4.15 -26.94
N LEU A 180 -3.04 3.35 -25.89
CA LEU A 180 -2.24 2.14 -25.67
C LEU A 180 -2.49 1.08 -26.75
N THR A 181 -3.75 0.86 -27.14
CA THR A 181 -4.08 -0.11 -28.18
C THR A 181 -3.53 0.33 -29.54
N ALA A 182 -3.67 1.60 -29.90
CA ALA A 182 -3.14 2.14 -31.15
C ALA A 182 -1.61 2.12 -31.21
N ASP A 183 -0.93 2.55 -30.13
CA ASP A 183 0.54 2.52 -30.06
C ASP A 183 1.05 1.08 -30.08
N LEU A 184 0.40 0.14 -29.38
CA LEU A 184 0.77 -1.27 -29.40
C LEU A 184 0.64 -1.89 -30.81
N ALA A 185 -0.43 -1.58 -31.54
CA ALA A 185 -0.61 -2.05 -32.92
C ALA A 185 0.50 -1.56 -33.86
N ALA A 186 0.87 -0.28 -33.76
CA ALA A 186 1.97 0.30 -34.54
C ALA A 186 3.32 -0.33 -34.18
N LEU A 187 3.61 -0.50 -32.89
CA LEU A 187 4.84 -1.11 -32.39
C LEU A 187 4.93 -2.60 -32.76
N TYR A 188 3.81 -3.32 -32.76
CA TYR A 188 3.75 -4.71 -33.21
C TYR A 188 4.05 -4.85 -34.71
N THR A 189 3.52 -3.93 -35.53
CA THR A 189 3.83 -3.88 -36.97
C THR A 189 5.31 -3.62 -37.22
N ALA A 190 5.88 -2.66 -36.49
CA ALA A 190 7.30 -2.34 -36.52
C ALA A 190 8.17 -3.55 -36.14
N ALA A 191 7.84 -4.22 -35.04
CA ALA A 191 8.56 -5.42 -34.58
C ALA A 191 8.50 -6.56 -35.60
N ARG A 192 7.34 -6.81 -36.23
CA ARG A 192 7.18 -7.86 -37.26
C ARG A 192 7.93 -7.59 -38.55
N THR A 193 8.00 -6.33 -38.96
CA THR A 193 8.56 -5.94 -40.27
C THR A 193 10.03 -5.52 -40.18
N GLY A 194 10.56 -5.33 -38.97
CA GLY A 194 11.89 -4.77 -38.74
C GLY A 194 12.00 -3.30 -39.13
N THR A 195 10.87 -2.58 -39.25
CA THR A 195 10.84 -1.15 -39.58
C THR A 195 10.56 -0.31 -38.34
N PRO A 196 11.04 0.94 -38.23
CA PRO A 196 10.69 1.82 -37.12
C PRO A 196 9.19 2.13 -37.10
N ALA A 197 8.59 2.19 -35.90
CA ALA A 197 7.20 2.61 -35.77
C ALA A 197 7.05 4.11 -36.07
N ASP A 198 6.08 4.45 -36.92
CA ASP A 198 5.69 5.84 -37.18
C ASP A 198 4.71 6.29 -36.09
N LEU A 199 5.27 6.76 -34.96
CA LEU A 199 4.51 7.29 -33.83
C LEU A 199 4.94 8.73 -33.55
N PRO A 200 4.00 9.65 -33.29
CA PRO A 200 4.34 11.03 -32.98
C PRO A 200 5.12 11.11 -31.66
N ASP A 201 6.03 12.07 -31.54
CA ASP A 201 6.77 12.28 -30.30
C ASP A 201 5.83 12.68 -29.14
N LEU A 202 6.18 12.26 -27.94
CA LEU A 202 5.50 12.67 -26.71
C LEU A 202 6.22 13.89 -26.14
N GLU A 203 5.59 15.06 -26.20
CA GLU A 203 6.16 16.33 -25.69
C GLU A 203 6.37 16.32 -24.17
N ILE A 204 5.57 15.52 -23.45
CA ILE A 204 5.59 15.39 -21.99
C ILE A 204 5.39 13.93 -21.57
N GLN A 205 5.89 13.58 -20.39
CA GLN A 205 5.62 12.33 -19.69
C GLN A 205 4.72 12.58 -18.48
N TYR A 206 4.16 11.52 -17.90
CA TYR A 206 3.19 11.69 -16.81
C TYR A 206 3.80 12.29 -15.55
N ALA A 207 5.09 12.03 -15.32
CA ALA A 207 5.85 12.67 -14.25
C ALA A 207 5.89 14.21 -14.40
N ASP A 208 5.91 14.74 -15.63
CA ASP A 208 5.82 16.18 -15.88
C ASP A 208 4.44 16.72 -15.49
N TYR A 209 3.36 15.99 -15.82
CA TYR A 209 2.01 16.33 -15.39
C TYR A 209 1.89 16.34 -13.85
N ALA A 210 2.41 15.31 -13.19
CA ALA A 210 2.35 15.22 -11.73
C ALA A 210 3.11 16.37 -11.04
N ARG A 211 4.29 16.76 -11.56
CA ARG A 211 5.04 17.93 -11.06
C ARG A 211 4.29 19.24 -11.30
N TRP A 212 3.69 19.40 -12.48
CA TRP A 212 2.89 20.57 -12.81
C TRP A 212 1.66 20.70 -11.91
N GLU A 213 0.96 19.60 -11.63
CA GLU A 213 -0.19 19.58 -10.72
C GLU A 213 0.24 19.98 -9.31
N ARG A 214 1.33 19.37 -8.81
CA ARG A 214 1.88 19.65 -7.47
C ARG A 214 2.43 21.06 -7.32
N GLY A 215 2.95 21.65 -8.39
CA GLY A 215 3.34 23.05 -8.43
C GLY A 215 2.18 24.03 -8.25
N ARG A 216 0.93 23.54 -8.30
CA ARG A 216 -0.30 24.33 -8.15
C ARG A 216 -1.05 24.03 -6.84
N ASP A 217 -0.45 23.31 -5.89
CA ASP A 217 -1.15 22.87 -4.67
C ASP A 217 -1.83 24.02 -3.91
N THR A 218 -1.20 25.20 -3.82
CA THR A 218 -1.83 26.39 -3.18
C THR A 218 -3.05 26.91 -3.96
N GLU A 219 -2.97 26.94 -5.30
CA GLU A 219 -4.08 27.34 -6.18
C GLU A 219 -5.24 26.33 -6.08
N LEU A 220 -4.92 25.05 -6.17
CA LEU A 220 -5.87 23.94 -6.08
C LEU A 220 -6.54 23.88 -4.71
N ALA A 221 -5.81 24.12 -3.62
CA ALA A 221 -6.36 24.18 -2.27
C ALA A 221 -7.40 25.31 -2.13
N ALA A 222 -7.08 26.52 -2.60
CA ALA A 222 -8.03 27.64 -2.56
C ALA A 222 -9.25 27.39 -3.45
N ALA A 223 -9.07 26.76 -4.61
CA ALA A 223 -10.17 26.37 -5.48
C ALA A 223 -11.04 25.26 -4.85
N ALA A 224 -10.43 24.31 -4.14
CA ALA A 224 -11.11 23.27 -3.39
C ALA A 224 -11.95 23.84 -2.24
N ASP A 225 -11.46 24.84 -1.50
CA ASP A 225 -12.25 25.54 -0.47
C ASP A 225 -13.52 26.17 -1.06
N ALA A 226 -13.37 26.84 -2.21
CA ALA A 226 -14.52 27.44 -2.92
C ALA A 226 -15.51 26.36 -3.39
N ARG A 227 -15.02 25.21 -3.86
CA ARG A 227 -15.87 24.09 -4.30
C ARG A 227 -16.58 23.43 -3.12
N ALA A 228 -15.88 23.18 -2.01
CA ALA A 228 -16.45 22.64 -0.79
C ALA A 228 -17.57 23.54 -0.25
N THR A 229 -17.38 24.86 -0.29
CA THR A 229 -18.43 25.83 0.08
C THR A 229 -19.70 25.67 -0.76
N ARG A 230 -19.59 25.41 -2.07
CA ARG A 230 -20.76 25.17 -2.94
C ARG A 230 -21.42 23.81 -2.71
N LEU A 231 -20.65 22.81 -2.27
CA LEU A 231 -21.15 21.51 -1.89
C LEU A 231 -21.60 21.44 -0.42
N ALA A 232 -21.55 22.55 0.33
CA ALA A 232 -22.02 22.60 1.70
C ALA A 232 -23.49 22.20 1.79
N GLY A 233 -23.81 21.27 2.68
CA GLY A 233 -25.16 20.70 2.82
C GLY A 233 -25.50 19.60 1.81
N ALA A 234 -24.62 19.28 0.86
CA ALA A 234 -24.79 18.09 0.03
C ALA A 234 -24.82 16.82 0.91
N ARG A 235 -25.57 15.82 0.47
CA ARG A 235 -25.69 14.53 1.13
C ARG A 235 -25.47 13.40 0.12
N PRO A 236 -24.87 12.27 0.52
CA PRO A 236 -24.89 11.08 -0.32
C PRO A 236 -26.33 10.65 -0.60
N VAL A 237 -26.52 9.97 -1.73
CA VAL A 237 -27.82 9.35 -2.06
C VAL A 237 -28.15 8.28 -1.01
N PRO A 238 -29.34 8.32 -0.37
CA PRO A 238 -29.70 7.39 0.69
C PRO A 238 -30.13 6.04 0.10
N LEU A 239 -29.19 5.09 0.02
CA LEU A 239 -29.47 3.74 -0.46
C LEU A 239 -29.97 2.85 0.69
N PRO A 240 -31.02 2.02 0.49
CA PRO A 240 -31.51 1.08 1.50
C PRO A 240 -30.47 -0.04 1.69
N ARG A 241 -29.78 -0.05 2.83
CA ARG A 241 -28.79 -1.07 3.12
C ARG A 241 -29.46 -2.39 3.51
N PRO A 242 -28.94 -3.54 3.03
CA PRO A 242 -29.44 -4.86 3.44
C PRO A 242 -29.29 -5.15 4.94
N VAL A 243 -28.29 -4.55 5.61
CA VAL A 243 -28.01 -4.76 7.03
C VAL A 243 -27.56 -3.44 7.69
N PRO A 244 -28.37 -2.84 8.60
CA PRO A 244 -27.92 -1.75 9.45
C PRO A 244 -26.76 -2.21 10.34
N GLY A 245 -25.63 -1.48 10.32
CA GLY A 245 -24.56 -1.66 11.31
C GLY A 245 -23.52 -2.75 11.04
N SER A 246 -23.49 -3.39 9.85
CA SER A 246 -22.37 -4.29 9.54
C SER A 246 -21.08 -3.47 9.31
N PRO A 247 -20.02 -3.63 10.12
CA PRO A 247 -18.75 -2.97 9.86
C PRO A 247 -18.20 -3.44 8.51
N ARG A 248 -17.57 -2.52 7.75
CA ARG A 248 -16.86 -2.77 6.47
C ARG A 248 -15.69 -3.74 6.69
N THR A 249 -15.99 -5.00 6.96
CA THR A 249 -15.02 -6.04 7.33
C THR A 249 -14.55 -6.84 6.13
N THR A 250 -15.17 -6.66 4.96
CA THR A 250 -14.73 -7.26 3.71
C THR A 250 -14.09 -6.19 2.82
N PRO A 251 -12.78 -6.27 2.51
CA PRO A 251 -12.12 -5.32 1.60
C PRO A 251 -12.56 -5.50 0.13
N LEU A 252 -13.33 -6.54 -0.19
CA LEU A 252 -13.78 -6.85 -1.54
C LEU A 252 -15.26 -6.46 -1.70
N HIS A 253 -15.51 -5.38 -2.42
CA HIS A 253 -16.83 -4.93 -2.85
C HIS A 253 -17.34 -5.86 -3.96
N THR A 254 -18.00 -6.96 -3.62
CA THR A 254 -18.57 -7.86 -4.63
C THR A 254 -19.67 -7.14 -5.41
N ALA A 255 -19.48 -7.01 -6.73
CA ALA A 255 -20.44 -6.40 -7.63
C ALA A 255 -21.53 -7.38 -8.05
N ALA A 256 -22.74 -6.86 -8.21
CA ALA A 256 -23.73 -7.43 -9.10
C ALA A 256 -23.93 -6.45 -10.27
N LEU A 257 -23.95 -7.00 -11.49
CA LEU A 257 -24.21 -6.26 -12.72
C LEU A 257 -25.53 -6.74 -13.31
N HIS A 258 -26.41 -5.78 -13.61
CA HIS A 258 -27.69 -6.03 -14.29
C HIS A 258 -27.68 -5.27 -15.62
N THR A 259 -28.24 -5.87 -16.67
CA THR A 259 -28.31 -5.25 -18.00
C THR A 259 -29.71 -5.35 -18.60
N ALA A 260 -30.13 -4.31 -19.31
CA ALA A 260 -31.39 -4.26 -20.05
C ALA A 260 -31.15 -3.62 -21.43
N PRO A 261 -31.70 -4.17 -22.53
CA PRO A 261 -31.53 -3.60 -23.85
C PRO A 261 -32.22 -2.23 -23.95
N LEU A 262 -31.60 -1.32 -24.69
CA LEU A 262 -32.17 -0.06 -25.13
C LEU A 262 -32.26 -0.10 -26.66
N THR A 263 -33.33 0.40 -27.26
CA THR A 263 -33.41 0.38 -28.73
C THR A 263 -32.58 1.52 -29.34
N PRO A 264 -31.96 1.32 -30.52
CA PRO A 264 -31.28 2.40 -31.25
C PRO A 264 -32.18 3.62 -31.48
N GLU A 265 -33.48 3.39 -31.74
CA GLU A 265 -34.46 4.45 -31.95
C GLU A 265 -34.69 5.30 -30.69
N THR A 266 -34.72 4.68 -29.51
CA THR A 266 -34.82 5.37 -28.22
C THR A 266 -33.58 6.22 -27.98
N LEU A 267 -32.38 5.68 -28.22
CA LEU A 267 -31.13 6.42 -28.07
C LEU A 267 -31.08 7.66 -28.99
N ASP A 268 -31.52 7.52 -30.24
CA ASP A 268 -31.60 8.64 -31.18
C ASP A 268 -32.64 9.69 -30.79
N ARG A 269 -33.77 9.28 -30.22
CA ARG A 269 -34.76 10.20 -29.64
C ARG A 269 -34.17 10.99 -28.46
N LEU A 270 -33.44 10.32 -27.57
CA LEU A 270 -32.75 10.98 -26.45
C LEU A 270 -31.68 11.98 -26.94
N ARG A 271 -30.93 11.66 -28.01
CA ARG A 271 -30.00 12.62 -28.65
C ARG A 271 -30.71 13.85 -29.21
N ARG A 272 -31.87 13.67 -29.84
CA ARG A 272 -32.70 14.78 -30.32
C ARG A 272 -33.24 15.63 -29.17
N LEU A 273 -33.70 14.99 -28.09
CA LEU A 273 -34.15 15.67 -26.87
C LEU A 273 -33.03 16.49 -26.23
N ALA A 274 -31.83 15.92 -26.14
CA ALA A 274 -30.64 16.63 -25.68
C ALA A 274 -30.37 17.88 -26.53
N THR A 275 -30.34 17.69 -27.86
CA THR A 275 -30.05 18.77 -28.83
C THR A 275 -31.06 19.92 -28.74
N SER A 276 -32.35 19.62 -28.59
CA SER A 276 -33.40 20.65 -28.50
C SER A 276 -33.33 21.49 -27.23
N HIS A 277 -32.63 21.02 -26.19
CA HIS A 277 -32.45 21.70 -24.91
C HIS A 277 -31.01 22.21 -24.69
N GLY A 278 -30.20 22.24 -25.75
CA GLY A 278 -28.80 22.69 -25.68
C GLY A 278 -27.96 21.84 -24.72
N ALA A 279 -28.29 20.56 -24.59
CA ALA A 279 -27.67 19.59 -23.70
C ALA A 279 -27.02 18.46 -24.49
N THR A 280 -26.22 17.63 -23.81
CA THR A 280 -25.62 16.42 -24.41
C THR A 280 -26.45 15.19 -24.09
N LEU A 281 -26.26 14.09 -24.84
CA LEU A 281 -26.88 12.81 -24.49
C LEU A 281 -26.53 12.41 -23.05
N TYR A 282 -25.28 12.60 -22.63
CA TYR A 282 -24.86 12.37 -21.25
C TYR A 282 -25.67 13.18 -20.23
N THR A 283 -26.00 14.44 -20.54
CA THR A 283 -26.85 15.27 -19.65
C THR A 283 -28.24 14.63 -19.47
N VAL A 284 -28.83 14.09 -20.54
CA VAL A 284 -30.13 13.42 -20.50
C VAL A 284 -30.04 12.11 -19.70
N VAL A 285 -28.98 11.33 -19.89
CA VAL A 285 -28.73 10.08 -19.13
C VAL A 285 -28.52 10.37 -17.64
N LEU A 286 -27.73 11.40 -17.31
CA LEU A 286 -27.55 11.85 -15.93
C LEU A 286 -28.85 12.35 -15.31
N THR A 287 -29.68 13.06 -16.09
CA THR A 287 -31.01 13.50 -15.66
C THR A 287 -31.91 12.30 -15.37
N ALA A 288 -31.90 11.29 -16.24
CA ALA A 288 -32.63 10.05 -16.03
C ALA A 288 -32.15 9.31 -14.79
N ALA A 289 -30.83 9.22 -14.56
CA ALA A 289 -30.28 8.58 -13.37
C ALA A 289 -30.70 9.32 -12.08
N LEU A 290 -30.57 10.65 -12.05
CA LEU A 290 -31.00 11.48 -10.91
C LEU A 290 -32.52 11.37 -10.68
N ALA A 291 -33.33 11.35 -11.75
CA ALA A 291 -34.77 11.16 -11.64
C ALA A 291 -35.15 9.76 -11.12
N THR A 292 -34.47 8.71 -11.58
CA THR A 292 -34.65 7.35 -11.04
C THR A 292 -34.32 7.30 -9.56
N LEU A 293 -33.22 7.94 -9.12
CA LEU A 293 -32.83 8.01 -7.72
C LEU A 293 -33.80 8.87 -6.89
N HIS A 294 -34.31 9.96 -7.44
CA HIS A 294 -35.33 10.80 -6.81
C HIS A 294 -36.62 10.02 -6.56
N LEU A 295 -37.12 9.30 -7.56
CA LEU A 295 -38.32 8.46 -7.45
C LEU A 295 -38.09 7.27 -6.49
N ALA A 296 -36.90 6.69 -6.53
CA ALA A 296 -36.44 5.63 -5.63
C ALA A 296 -36.43 6.04 -4.16
N THR A 297 -35.81 7.18 -3.87
CA THR A 297 -35.49 7.54 -2.48
C THR A 297 -36.42 8.59 -1.89
N GLY A 298 -37.17 9.32 -2.72
CA GLY A 298 -37.89 10.53 -2.35
C GLY A 298 -36.99 11.74 -2.07
N ALA A 299 -35.66 11.62 -2.21
CA ALA A 299 -34.75 12.72 -1.97
C ALA A 299 -34.80 13.75 -3.12
N GLU A 300 -34.97 15.01 -2.77
CA GLU A 300 -35.03 16.12 -3.74
C GLU A 300 -33.63 16.65 -4.11
N ASP A 301 -32.69 16.66 -3.15
CA ASP A 301 -31.31 17.12 -3.36
C ASP A 301 -30.36 15.93 -3.41
N LEU A 302 -29.80 15.67 -4.60
CA LEU A 302 -29.01 14.48 -4.89
C LEU A 302 -27.62 14.85 -5.40
N THR A 303 -26.60 14.14 -4.92
CA THR A 303 -25.22 14.27 -5.41
C THR A 303 -24.75 12.97 -6.06
N VAL A 304 -24.40 13.04 -7.35
CA VAL A 304 -23.90 11.90 -8.13
C VAL A 304 -22.49 12.20 -8.64
N GLY A 305 -21.61 11.19 -8.59
CA GLY A 305 -20.27 11.24 -9.16
C GLY A 305 -20.30 11.08 -10.68
N CYS A 306 -19.65 12.00 -11.38
CA CYS A 306 -19.53 11.98 -12.83
C CYS A 306 -18.05 11.91 -13.21
N ALA A 307 -17.64 10.90 -13.98
CA ALA A 307 -16.26 10.81 -14.44
C ALA A 307 -15.95 11.95 -15.44
N SER A 308 -14.80 12.61 -15.27
CA SER A 308 -14.32 13.67 -16.14
C SER A 308 -12.85 13.44 -16.49
N GLY A 309 -12.50 13.43 -17.77
CA GLY A 309 -11.10 13.30 -18.21
C GLY A 309 -10.37 14.65 -18.27
N HIS A 310 -9.11 14.69 -17.83
CA HIS A 310 -8.25 15.88 -17.91
C HIS A 310 -7.58 16.12 -19.27
N ARG A 311 -8.07 15.49 -20.34
CA ARG A 311 -7.44 15.51 -21.68
C ARG A 311 -7.93 16.65 -22.59
N ALA A 312 -8.59 17.66 -22.02
CA ALA A 312 -9.05 18.82 -22.78
C ALA A 312 -7.89 19.64 -23.36
N ARG A 313 -6.74 19.66 -22.67
CA ARG A 313 -5.52 20.36 -23.08
C ARG A 313 -4.79 19.57 -24.18
N PRO A 314 -4.33 20.23 -25.27
CA PRO A 314 -3.65 19.56 -26.38
C PRO A 314 -2.49 18.66 -25.93
N GLU A 315 -1.66 19.14 -24.99
CA GLU A 315 -0.48 18.43 -24.48
C GLU A 315 -0.83 17.14 -23.71
N LEU A 316 -2.04 17.05 -23.13
CA LEU A 316 -2.50 15.88 -22.37
C LEU A 316 -3.24 14.85 -23.23
N ARG A 317 -3.58 15.17 -24.49
CA ARG A 317 -4.42 14.30 -25.34
C ARG A 317 -3.79 12.93 -25.60
N ARG A 318 -2.46 12.88 -25.77
CA ARG A 318 -1.71 11.65 -26.08
C ARG A 318 -1.02 11.01 -24.86
N LEU A 319 -1.16 11.61 -23.68
CA LEU A 319 -0.43 11.21 -22.49
C LEU A 319 -1.04 9.96 -21.83
N VAL A 320 -0.39 8.81 -21.82
CA VAL A 320 -0.88 7.68 -21.01
C VAL A 320 -0.73 8.01 -19.52
N GLY A 321 -1.80 7.80 -18.74
CA GLY A 321 -1.78 8.12 -17.31
C GLY A 321 -3.14 8.18 -16.63
N LEU A 322 -3.13 8.32 -15.30
CA LEU A 322 -4.32 8.49 -14.48
C LEU A 322 -4.85 9.93 -14.57
N GLY A 323 -5.52 10.25 -15.68
CA GLY A 323 -6.08 11.57 -15.97
C GLY A 323 -7.57 11.70 -15.66
N VAL A 324 -8.22 10.74 -15.01
CA VAL A 324 -9.64 10.83 -14.66
C VAL A 324 -9.84 11.52 -13.30
N ASN A 325 -10.81 12.42 -13.23
CA ASN A 325 -11.36 12.99 -12.00
C ASN A 325 -12.81 12.54 -11.82
N THR A 326 -13.31 12.61 -10.60
CA THR A 326 -14.73 12.42 -10.30
C THR A 326 -15.35 13.74 -9.87
N LEU A 327 -16.28 14.27 -10.65
CA LEU A 327 -17.00 15.49 -10.32
C LEU A 327 -18.25 15.14 -9.49
N ALA A 328 -18.35 15.66 -8.27
CA ALA A 328 -19.60 15.63 -7.53
C ALA A 328 -20.57 16.65 -8.15
N VAL A 329 -21.64 16.16 -8.79
CA VAL A 329 -22.71 16.97 -9.38
C VAL A 329 -23.92 16.91 -8.46
N ARG A 330 -24.18 18.02 -7.78
CA ARG A 330 -25.33 18.20 -6.88
C ARG A 330 -26.47 18.86 -7.65
N THR A 331 -27.65 18.28 -7.60
CA THR A 331 -28.84 18.81 -8.29
C THR A 331 -30.06 18.72 -7.40
N ASP A 332 -30.83 19.80 -7.37
CA ASP A 332 -32.15 19.87 -6.73
C ASP A 332 -33.27 19.58 -7.75
N LEU A 333 -33.99 18.49 -7.51
CA LEU A 333 -35.15 18.02 -8.26
C LEU A 333 -36.47 18.27 -7.53
N GLY A 334 -36.48 19.07 -6.47
CA GLY A 334 -37.69 19.46 -5.75
C GLY A 334 -38.72 20.19 -6.61
N GLY A 335 -39.99 20.08 -6.18
CA GLY A 335 -41.14 20.75 -6.81
C GLY A 335 -41.71 20.04 -8.04
N ASP A 336 -41.42 18.74 -8.23
CA ASP A 336 -41.92 17.88 -9.30
C ASP A 336 -41.80 18.50 -10.71
N PRO A 337 -40.56 18.83 -11.16
CA PRO A 337 -40.32 19.46 -12.46
C PRO A 337 -40.71 18.53 -13.61
N LYS A 338 -40.88 19.12 -14.81
CA LYS A 338 -40.90 18.31 -16.04
C LYS A 338 -39.51 17.73 -16.29
N PHE A 339 -39.44 16.60 -16.99
CA PHE A 339 -38.14 16.01 -17.33
C PHE A 339 -37.25 16.99 -18.14
N THR A 340 -37.83 17.77 -19.06
CA THR A 340 -37.13 18.87 -19.77
C THR A 340 -36.60 19.98 -18.87
N ASP A 341 -37.31 20.31 -17.80
CA ASP A 341 -36.87 21.32 -16.82
C ASP A 341 -35.71 20.75 -15.98
N ALA A 342 -35.80 19.47 -15.62
CA ALA A 342 -34.74 18.74 -14.94
C ALA A 342 -33.46 18.67 -15.80
N ILE A 343 -33.56 18.44 -17.12
CA ILE A 343 -32.41 18.50 -18.04
C ILE A 343 -31.68 19.84 -17.91
N THR A 344 -32.43 20.95 -17.84
CA THR A 344 -31.86 22.29 -17.73
C THR A 344 -31.11 22.46 -16.40
N ARG A 345 -31.70 22.03 -15.28
CA ARG A 345 -31.06 22.08 -13.95
C ARG A 345 -29.78 21.23 -13.91
N VAL A 346 -29.85 20.01 -14.41
CA VAL A 346 -28.72 19.07 -14.46
C VAL A 346 -27.61 19.58 -15.38
N ARG A 347 -27.96 20.13 -16.55
CA ARG A 347 -26.99 20.74 -17.47
C ARG A 347 -26.22 21.85 -16.78
N ASP A 348 -26.92 22.76 -16.09
CA ASP A 348 -26.30 23.92 -15.46
C ASP A 348 -25.40 23.49 -14.29
N ALA A 349 -25.82 22.50 -13.50
CA ALA A 349 -25.01 21.90 -12.44
C ALA A 349 -23.76 21.17 -12.98
N LEU A 350 -23.91 20.41 -14.07
CA LEU A 350 -22.80 19.71 -14.72
C LEU A 350 -21.80 20.69 -15.33
N LEU A 351 -22.27 21.74 -16.02
CA LEU A 351 -21.41 22.78 -16.59
C LEU A 351 -20.64 23.53 -15.49
N GLU A 352 -21.29 23.84 -14.37
CA GLU A 352 -20.63 24.45 -13.21
C GLU A 352 -19.53 23.54 -12.64
N ALA A 353 -19.81 22.24 -12.50
CA ALA A 353 -18.82 21.26 -12.04
C ALA A 353 -17.64 21.13 -13.03
N GLN A 354 -17.91 21.11 -14.33
CA GLN A 354 -16.90 21.00 -15.39
C GLN A 354 -15.98 22.21 -15.49
N GLN A 355 -16.44 23.42 -15.14
CA GLN A 355 -15.58 24.62 -15.07
C GLN A 355 -14.44 24.47 -14.06
N HIS A 356 -14.58 23.52 -13.13
CA HIS A 356 -13.65 23.24 -12.03
C HIS A 356 -13.12 21.80 -12.10
N HIS A 357 -13.12 21.18 -13.29
CA HIS A 357 -12.73 19.78 -13.47
C HIS A 357 -11.27 19.49 -13.11
N ASP A 358 -10.42 20.51 -13.07
CA ASP A 358 -9.00 20.40 -12.72
C ASP A 358 -8.74 20.38 -11.21
N ILE A 359 -9.79 20.53 -10.38
CA ILE A 359 -9.71 20.41 -8.92
C ILE A 359 -9.91 18.94 -8.54
N PRO A 360 -8.89 18.26 -7.96
CA PRO A 360 -9.05 16.88 -7.51
C PRO A 360 -10.19 16.75 -6.48
N LEU A 361 -11.08 15.77 -6.67
CA LEU A 361 -12.15 15.49 -5.72
C LEU A 361 -11.62 15.25 -4.30
N ASP A 362 -10.45 14.64 -4.18
CA ASP A 362 -9.82 14.32 -2.90
C ASP A 362 -9.58 15.58 -2.05
N LEU A 363 -9.16 16.68 -2.68
CA LEU A 363 -9.00 17.97 -2.00
C LEU A 363 -10.36 18.56 -1.59
N VAL A 364 -11.41 18.39 -2.40
CA VAL A 364 -12.75 18.88 -2.05
C VAL A 364 -13.32 18.10 -0.86
N VAL A 365 -13.16 16.77 -0.87
CA VAL A 365 -13.54 15.88 0.24
C VAL A 365 -12.76 16.23 1.51
N GLU A 366 -11.48 16.59 1.39
CA GLU A 366 -10.65 17.08 2.50
C GLU A 366 -11.29 18.25 3.25
N ARG A 367 -11.76 19.24 2.48
CA ARG A 367 -12.29 20.50 3.00
C ARG A 367 -13.69 20.35 3.56
N LEU A 368 -14.49 19.44 3.01
CA LEU A 368 -15.79 19.07 3.54
C LEU A 368 -15.67 18.27 4.85
N GLY A 369 -14.60 17.48 5.04
CA GLY A 369 -14.41 16.69 6.26
C GLY A 369 -15.55 15.71 6.50
N ALA A 370 -16.15 15.76 7.70
CA ALA A 370 -17.29 14.91 8.08
C ALA A 370 -18.52 15.13 7.16
N ASP A 371 -18.69 16.33 6.60
CA ASP A 371 -19.81 16.64 5.71
C ASP A 371 -19.70 15.93 4.34
N ALA A 372 -18.54 15.35 4.02
CA ALA A 372 -18.36 14.50 2.84
C ALA A 372 -18.89 13.06 3.04
N ARG A 373 -19.63 12.82 4.12
CA ARG A 373 -20.15 11.50 4.50
C ARG A 373 -21.62 11.57 4.92
N GLY A 374 -22.32 10.47 4.68
CA GLY A 374 -23.64 10.22 5.25
C GLY A 374 -23.53 9.71 6.69
N GLU A 375 -24.65 9.68 7.42
CA GLU A 375 -24.73 9.11 8.77
C GLU A 375 -24.26 7.65 8.83
N ASP A 376 -24.42 6.95 7.71
CA ASP A 376 -24.05 5.56 7.51
C ASP A 376 -22.58 5.36 7.08
N GLY A 377 -21.81 6.45 6.97
CA GLY A 377 -20.41 6.46 6.51
C GLY A 377 -20.24 6.38 4.99
N SER A 378 -21.32 6.47 4.21
CA SER A 378 -21.24 6.47 2.74
C SER A 378 -20.53 7.75 2.23
N PRO A 379 -19.64 7.65 1.22
CA PRO A 379 -18.98 8.83 0.65
C PRO A 379 -19.96 9.71 -0.12
N LEU A 380 -19.65 11.01 -0.23
CA LEU A 380 -20.52 11.98 -0.90
C LEU A 380 -20.92 11.54 -2.32
N PRO A 381 -20.00 11.17 -3.24
CA PRO A 381 -20.38 10.42 -4.43
C PRO A 381 -20.31 8.91 -4.15
N ALA A 382 -21.32 8.36 -3.48
CA ALA A 382 -21.51 6.91 -3.37
C ALA A 382 -22.11 6.30 -4.65
N VAL A 383 -22.76 7.13 -5.46
CA VAL A 383 -23.41 6.76 -6.72
C VAL A 383 -22.67 7.39 -7.88
N SER A 384 -22.43 6.64 -8.96
CA SER A 384 -21.87 7.17 -10.22
C SER A 384 -22.87 7.08 -11.37
N CYS A 385 -22.70 7.95 -12.36
CA CYS A 385 -23.41 7.86 -13.64
C CYS A 385 -22.47 8.11 -14.82
N ASP A 386 -22.46 7.15 -15.75
CA ASP A 386 -21.51 7.13 -16.86
C ASP A 386 -22.22 6.80 -18.18
N LEU A 387 -21.79 7.44 -19.27
CA LEU A 387 -22.14 7.08 -20.64
C LEU A 387 -20.91 6.45 -21.26
N VAL A 388 -20.98 5.16 -21.57
CA VAL A 388 -19.84 4.35 -22.02
C VAL A 388 -20.04 3.90 -23.46
N GLN A 389 -18.94 3.57 -24.11
CA GLN A 389 -18.94 2.94 -25.43
C GLN A 389 -18.44 1.50 -25.30
N PRO A 390 -18.78 0.61 -26.24
CA PRO A 390 -18.31 -0.75 -26.21
C PRO A 390 -16.79 -0.71 -26.41
N VAL A 391 -16.08 -1.53 -25.67
CA VAL A 391 -14.63 -1.58 -25.77
C VAL A 391 -14.26 -2.10 -27.17
N ALA A 392 -13.54 -1.28 -27.93
CA ALA A 392 -12.98 -1.73 -29.19
C ALA A 392 -11.95 -2.85 -28.92
N PRO A 393 -11.94 -3.94 -29.71
CA PRO A 393 -10.96 -4.99 -29.53
C PRO A 393 -9.54 -4.43 -29.67
N LEU A 394 -8.60 -4.99 -28.91
CA LEU A 394 -7.17 -4.77 -29.15
C LEU A 394 -6.81 -5.40 -30.50
N ASP A 395 -6.74 -4.55 -31.52
CA ASP A 395 -6.44 -4.97 -32.89
C ASP A 395 -4.93 -5.02 -33.13
N LEU A 396 -4.46 -6.13 -33.69
CA LEU A 396 -3.06 -6.34 -34.04
C LEU A 396 -2.98 -6.67 -35.53
N PRO A 397 -2.22 -5.90 -36.33
CA PRO A 397 -2.18 -6.06 -37.78
C PRO A 397 -1.86 -7.50 -38.23
N GLY A 398 -2.70 -8.02 -39.13
CA GLY A 398 -2.62 -9.39 -39.63
C GLY A 398 -3.41 -10.41 -38.82
N LEU A 399 -4.14 -10.00 -37.78
CA LEU A 399 -5.03 -10.84 -36.98
C LEU A 399 -6.47 -10.32 -37.05
N THR A 400 -7.44 -11.22 -36.85
CA THR A 400 -8.83 -10.81 -36.58
C THR A 400 -9.01 -10.73 -35.06
N ALA A 401 -9.45 -9.59 -34.56
CA ALA A 401 -9.60 -9.34 -33.13
C ALA A 401 -11.08 -9.24 -32.71
N GLU A 402 -11.41 -9.87 -31.59
CA GLU A 402 -12.72 -9.83 -30.93
C GLU A 402 -12.53 -9.46 -29.46
N ALA A 403 -13.32 -8.52 -28.94
CA ALA A 403 -13.18 -8.05 -27.56
C ALA A 403 -13.66 -9.15 -26.60
N VAL A 404 -12.95 -9.34 -25.49
CA VAL A 404 -13.31 -10.32 -24.46
C VAL A 404 -13.53 -9.58 -23.15
N ASP A 405 -14.75 -9.68 -22.61
CA ASP A 405 -15.09 -9.10 -21.31
C ASP A 405 -14.47 -9.92 -20.18
N VAL A 406 -13.70 -9.25 -19.32
CA VAL A 406 -13.10 -9.85 -18.12
C VAL A 406 -13.75 -9.22 -16.90
N ASP A 407 -14.76 -9.89 -16.36
CA ASP A 407 -15.44 -9.44 -15.15
C ASP A 407 -14.66 -9.89 -13.90
N LEU A 408 -14.22 -8.92 -13.11
CA LEU A 408 -13.58 -9.15 -11.81
C LEU A 408 -14.61 -9.31 -10.68
N GLY A 409 -15.89 -9.00 -10.94
CA GLY A 409 -16.95 -9.06 -9.94
C GLY A 409 -16.77 -8.03 -8.82
N LEU A 410 -16.16 -6.87 -9.12
CA LEU A 410 -15.82 -5.83 -8.13
C LEU A 410 -16.49 -4.49 -8.45
N ALA A 411 -17.00 -3.81 -7.41
CA ALA A 411 -17.68 -2.52 -7.51
C ALA A 411 -16.83 -1.38 -6.91
N LYS A 412 -16.60 -0.31 -7.68
CA LYS A 412 -15.87 0.90 -7.22
C LYS A 412 -16.77 1.89 -6.47
N PHE A 413 -18.07 1.85 -6.77
CA PHE A 413 -19.11 2.68 -6.17
C PHE A 413 -20.17 1.78 -5.56
N SER A 414 -20.94 2.29 -4.60
CA SER A 414 -22.07 1.55 -4.02
C SER A 414 -23.13 1.25 -5.09
N LEU A 415 -23.33 2.17 -6.04
CA LEU A 415 -24.23 2.04 -7.16
C LEU A 415 -23.67 2.82 -8.37
N GLY A 416 -23.74 2.23 -9.56
CA GLY A 416 -23.43 2.87 -10.83
C GLY A 416 -24.60 2.68 -11.80
N LEU A 417 -25.07 3.78 -12.41
CA LEU A 417 -26.07 3.76 -13.47
C LEU A 417 -25.41 4.15 -14.79
N LEU A 418 -25.39 3.23 -15.75
CA LEU A 418 -24.68 3.41 -17.01
C LEU A 418 -25.59 3.21 -18.21
N VAL A 419 -25.28 3.93 -19.28
CA VAL A 419 -25.78 3.61 -20.62
C VAL A 419 -24.57 3.29 -21.49
N GLU A 420 -24.59 2.13 -22.11
CA GLU A 420 -23.63 1.77 -23.15
C GLU A 420 -24.22 2.11 -24.51
N GLU A 421 -23.56 3.01 -25.23
CA GLU A 421 -23.85 3.31 -26.62
C GLU A 421 -23.28 2.22 -27.53
N GLY A 422 -23.84 2.03 -28.71
CA GLY A 422 -23.29 1.06 -29.66
C GLY A 422 -24.35 0.53 -30.62
N PRO A 423 -24.00 -0.46 -31.44
CA PRO A 423 -24.95 -1.12 -32.33
C PRO A 423 -26.06 -1.88 -31.56
N ALA A 424 -25.78 -2.30 -30.32
CA ALA A 424 -26.74 -2.90 -29.40
C ALA A 424 -26.74 -2.12 -28.08
N PRO A 425 -27.38 -0.93 -28.04
CA PRO A 425 -27.31 -0.09 -26.86
C PRO A 425 -28.02 -0.75 -25.67
N ARG A 426 -27.55 -0.47 -24.46
CA ARG A 426 -28.08 -1.10 -23.24
C ARG A 426 -27.93 -0.20 -22.02
N CYS A 427 -28.82 -0.36 -21.06
CA CYS A 427 -28.72 0.20 -19.73
C CYS A 427 -28.04 -0.82 -18.82
N LEU A 428 -27.19 -0.34 -17.91
CA LEU A 428 -26.54 -1.17 -16.91
C LEU A 428 -26.72 -0.55 -15.52
N VAL A 429 -26.95 -1.42 -14.54
CA VAL A 429 -26.87 -1.06 -13.13
C VAL A 429 -25.85 -1.99 -12.48
N GLN A 430 -24.77 -1.42 -11.96
CA GLN A 430 -23.78 -2.14 -11.17
C GLN A 430 -23.91 -1.68 -9.72
N HIS A 431 -23.93 -2.61 -8.76
CA HIS A 431 -23.96 -2.23 -7.35
C HIS A 431 -23.11 -3.15 -6.49
N ASP A 432 -22.61 -2.61 -5.39
CA ASP A 432 -22.03 -3.39 -4.31
C ASP A 432 -23.15 -4.18 -3.63
N THR A 433 -22.99 -5.50 -3.55
CA THR A 433 -23.96 -6.39 -2.90
C THR A 433 -24.07 -6.18 -1.39
N ALA A 434 -23.08 -5.54 -0.76
CA ALA A 434 -23.16 -5.08 0.62
C ALA A 434 -23.93 -3.76 0.77
N ALA A 435 -24.03 -2.96 -0.30
CA ALA A 435 -24.76 -1.69 -0.29
C ALA A 435 -26.23 -1.85 -0.72
N LEU A 436 -26.51 -2.77 -1.64
CA LEU A 436 -27.84 -3.03 -2.19
C LEU A 436 -28.00 -4.51 -2.53
N ASP A 437 -29.17 -5.09 -2.26
CA ASP A 437 -29.44 -6.48 -2.66
C ASP A 437 -29.67 -6.63 -4.17
N ARG A 438 -29.47 -7.86 -4.70
CA ARG A 438 -29.61 -8.14 -6.13
C ARG A 438 -31.02 -7.86 -6.68
N PRO A 439 -32.11 -8.26 -6.00
CA PRO A 439 -33.46 -7.95 -6.47
C PRO A 439 -33.71 -6.44 -6.62
N THR A 440 -33.22 -5.63 -5.68
CA THR A 440 -33.40 -4.18 -5.71
C THR A 440 -32.56 -3.54 -6.81
N GLY A 441 -31.33 -4.01 -7.02
CA GLY A 441 -30.54 -3.61 -8.20
C GLY A 441 -31.25 -3.88 -9.53
N ALA A 442 -31.90 -5.04 -9.67
CA ALA A 442 -32.67 -5.39 -10.86
C ALA A 442 -33.92 -4.51 -11.05
N ARG A 443 -34.62 -4.16 -9.97
CA ARG A 443 -35.77 -3.23 -10.03
C ARG A 443 -35.33 -1.81 -10.42
N LEU A 444 -34.20 -1.34 -9.87
CA LEU A 444 -33.62 -0.04 -10.26
C LEU A 444 -33.23 -0.02 -11.75
N LEU A 445 -32.67 -1.09 -12.29
CA LEU A 445 -32.40 -1.20 -13.72
C LEU A 445 -33.69 -1.09 -14.55
N ALA A 446 -34.73 -1.83 -14.16
CA ALA A 446 -36.01 -1.81 -14.88
C ALA A 446 -36.62 -0.40 -14.86
N ALA A 447 -36.61 0.27 -13.71
CA ALA A 447 -37.07 1.65 -13.57
C ALA A 447 -36.24 2.62 -14.43
N PHE A 448 -34.91 2.51 -14.41
CA PHE A 448 -34.02 3.36 -15.20
C PHE A 448 -34.25 3.21 -16.72
N ALA A 449 -34.34 1.97 -17.21
CA ALA A 449 -34.60 1.68 -18.62
C ALA A 449 -36.00 2.15 -19.07
N ALA A 450 -37.02 1.95 -18.23
CA ALA A 450 -38.37 2.44 -18.49
C ALA A 450 -38.43 3.97 -18.53
N LEU A 451 -37.77 4.65 -17.58
CA LEU A 451 -37.70 6.10 -17.52
C LEU A 451 -37.03 6.68 -18.76
N LEU A 452 -35.89 6.13 -19.20
CA LEU A 452 -35.23 6.54 -20.45
C LEU A 452 -36.14 6.38 -21.67
N THR A 453 -36.90 5.28 -21.74
CA THR A 453 -37.83 5.00 -22.84
C THR A 453 -38.99 6.00 -22.86
N GLU A 454 -39.61 6.26 -21.71
CA GLU A 454 -40.71 7.22 -21.58
C GLU A 454 -40.25 8.67 -21.81
N ALA A 455 -39.10 9.06 -21.28
CA ALA A 455 -38.51 10.38 -21.53
C ALA A 455 -38.18 10.61 -23.02
N ALA A 456 -37.79 9.55 -23.74
CA ALA A 456 -37.56 9.60 -25.18
C ALA A 456 -38.87 9.73 -25.99
N ALA A 457 -39.98 9.23 -25.45
CA ALA A 457 -41.31 9.35 -26.05
C ALA A 457 -41.92 10.73 -25.79
N ASP A 458 -41.91 11.18 -24.53
CA ASP A 458 -42.43 12.47 -24.10
C ASP A 458 -41.65 13.03 -22.88
N GLY A 459 -40.66 13.88 -23.15
CA GLY A 459 -39.90 14.57 -22.11
C GLY A 459 -40.68 15.68 -21.38
N THR A 460 -41.92 15.99 -21.76
CA THR A 460 -42.70 17.07 -21.13
C THR A 460 -43.48 16.62 -19.90
N ARG A 461 -43.50 15.31 -19.62
CA ARG A 461 -44.09 14.71 -18.42
C ARG A 461 -43.35 15.16 -17.16
N ARG A 462 -44.08 15.22 -16.05
CA ARG A 462 -43.52 15.48 -14.71
C ARG A 462 -42.74 14.27 -14.20
N LEU A 463 -41.77 14.48 -13.33
CA LEU A 463 -41.00 13.37 -12.76
C LEU A 463 -41.90 12.35 -12.05
N SER A 464 -42.90 12.81 -11.30
CA SER A 464 -43.89 11.96 -10.62
C SER A 464 -44.76 11.11 -11.56
N GLU A 465 -44.87 11.50 -12.83
CA GLU A 465 -45.65 10.79 -13.86
C GLU A 465 -44.81 9.74 -14.60
N LEU A 466 -43.48 9.76 -14.45
CA LEU A 466 -42.59 8.81 -15.11
C LEU A 466 -42.50 7.49 -14.33
N PRO A 467 -42.15 6.37 -15.00
CA PRO A 467 -41.92 5.11 -14.31
C PRO A 467 -40.84 5.26 -13.23
N GLY A 468 -41.17 4.85 -12.01
CA GLY A 468 -40.28 4.88 -10.86
C GLY A 468 -40.51 3.67 -9.98
N GLU A 469 -39.45 3.26 -9.28
CA GLU A 469 -39.51 2.29 -8.19
C GLU A 469 -39.46 3.08 -6.89
N ARG A 470 -40.16 2.67 -5.84
CA ARG A 470 -39.96 3.21 -4.47
C ARG A 470 -39.08 2.24 -3.71
N LEU A 471 -37.94 2.73 -3.22
CA LEU A 471 -37.13 1.99 -2.27
C LEU A 471 -37.78 2.20 -0.91
N GLU A 472 -38.61 1.25 -0.50
CA GLU A 472 -39.08 1.24 0.88
C GLU A 472 -37.86 1.10 1.81
N PRO A 473 -37.77 1.90 2.89
CA PRO A 473 -36.90 1.53 4.00
C PRO A 473 -37.30 0.12 4.41
N ALA A 474 -36.36 -0.72 4.82
CA ALA A 474 -36.70 -2.02 5.38
C ALA A 474 -37.56 -1.83 6.65
N THR A 475 -38.87 -1.65 6.48
CA THR A 475 -39.85 -1.80 7.54
C THR A 475 -39.92 -3.29 7.78
N SER A 476 -39.22 -3.71 8.82
CA SER A 476 -39.45 -4.99 9.47
C SER A 476 -40.92 -5.06 9.86
N GLU A 477 -41.78 -5.67 9.03
CA GLU A 477 -42.97 -6.40 9.48
C GLU A 477 -43.50 -7.34 8.36
N PRO A 478 -43.68 -8.63 8.67
CA PRO A 478 -44.84 -9.39 8.24
C PRO A 478 -45.87 -9.43 9.38
N GLY A 479 -46.93 -8.65 9.25
CA GLY A 479 -48.29 -8.90 9.77
C GLY A 479 -48.49 -9.08 11.28
N THR A 480 -48.93 -8.02 11.96
CA THR A 480 -49.60 -8.08 13.27
C THR A 480 -50.91 -8.87 13.24
N PRO A 481 -51.31 -9.50 14.36
CA PRO A 481 -52.37 -8.83 15.12
C PRO A 481 -52.08 -8.74 16.63
N GLU A 482 -52.23 -7.51 17.12
CA GLU A 482 -52.79 -7.06 18.40
C GLU A 482 -52.26 -7.63 19.75
N SER A 483 -51.81 -6.66 20.57
CA SER A 483 -52.10 -6.52 22.01
C SER A 483 -51.47 -7.52 23.00
N ASP A 484 -50.26 -7.22 23.49
CA ASP A 484 -50.00 -6.75 24.87
C ASP A 484 -48.49 -6.81 25.18
N GLY A 485 -47.99 -5.84 25.94
CA GLY A 485 -46.56 -5.70 26.25
C GLY A 485 -46.04 -6.73 27.25
N ASP A 486 -44.83 -7.28 27.01
CA ASP A 486 -43.91 -7.82 28.04
C ASP A 486 -42.46 -7.98 27.47
N PRO A 487 -41.39 -7.99 28.30
CA PRO A 487 -40.01 -7.70 27.91
C PRO A 487 -39.16 -8.95 27.56
N ALA A 488 -38.07 -8.70 26.84
CA ALA A 488 -36.90 -9.58 26.63
C ALA A 488 -37.16 -10.94 25.96
N THR A 489 -36.95 -10.99 24.65
CA THR A 489 -36.86 -12.25 23.90
C THR A 489 -35.61 -13.02 24.34
N GLU A 490 -35.78 -14.09 25.12
CA GLU A 490 -34.69 -14.97 25.57
C GLU A 490 -33.96 -15.65 24.39
N HIS A 491 -32.63 -15.78 24.49
CA HIS A 491 -31.81 -16.44 23.48
C HIS A 491 -32.22 -17.93 23.32
N PRO A 492 -32.37 -18.46 22.10
CA PRO A 492 -32.92 -19.82 21.85
C PRO A 492 -32.13 -20.97 22.49
N ALA A 493 -30.86 -20.73 22.83
CA ALA A 493 -30.04 -21.69 23.58
C ALA A 493 -30.50 -21.90 25.04
N VAL A 494 -31.21 -20.94 25.65
CA VAL A 494 -31.80 -21.08 27.00
C VAL A 494 -32.85 -22.18 27.00
N ALA A 495 -33.84 -22.08 26.11
CA ALA A 495 -34.88 -23.10 25.95
C ALA A 495 -34.29 -24.47 25.58
N ALA A 496 -33.26 -24.51 24.73
CA ALA A 496 -32.60 -25.75 24.35
C ALA A 496 -31.84 -26.42 25.51
N LEU A 497 -31.18 -25.67 26.39
CA LEU A 497 -30.50 -26.22 27.57
C LEU A 497 -31.49 -26.76 28.61
N LEU A 498 -32.61 -26.09 28.81
CA LEU A 498 -33.65 -26.48 29.78
C LEU A 498 -34.40 -27.78 29.42
N THR A 499 -34.20 -28.30 28.20
CA THR A 499 -34.77 -29.61 27.82
C THR A 499 -33.93 -30.80 28.28
N ASP A 500 -32.69 -30.60 28.74
CA ASP A 500 -31.97 -31.66 29.46
C ASP A 500 -32.52 -31.72 30.90
N PRO A 501 -33.13 -32.84 31.34
CA PRO A 501 -33.80 -32.92 32.64
C PRO A 501 -32.85 -32.75 33.84
N ARG A 502 -31.53 -32.74 33.61
CA ARG A 502 -30.51 -32.51 34.64
C ARG A 502 -30.16 -31.02 34.79
N VAL A 503 -30.61 -30.16 33.88
CA VAL A 503 -30.46 -28.70 33.95
C VAL A 503 -31.70 -28.10 34.59
N THR A 504 -31.49 -27.35 35.68
CA THR A 504 -32.55 -26.73 36.48
C THR A 504 -32.77 -25.27 36.14
N GLU A 505 -31.71 -24.56 35.73
CA GLU A 505 -31.77 -23.15 35.31
C GLU A 505 -30.76 -22.93 34.18
N ALA A 506 -31.05 -22.03 33.24
CA ALA A 506 -30.13 -21.65 32.18
C ALA A 506 -30.23 -20.16 31.85
N ALA A 507 -29.11 -19.55 31.47
CA ALA A 507 -29.03 -18.16 31.03
C ALA A 507 -27.99 -18.03 29.91
N VAL A 508 -28.16 -17.02 29.03
CA VAL A 508 -27.17 -16.71 27.98
C VAL A 508 -26.82 -15.23 28.08
N LEU A 509 -25.51 -14.96 28.12
CA LEU A 509 -24.96 -13.63 28.02
C LEU A 509 -24.41 -13.43 26.60
N THR A 510 -24.88 -12.40 25.91
CA THR A 510 -24.34 -11.94 24.63
C THR A 510 -23.56 -10.65 24.87
N PRO A 511 -22.23 -10.69 25.02
CA PRO A 511 -21.44 -9.48 25.17
C PRO A 511 -21.53 -8.61 23.91
N ASP A 512 -21.54 -7.28 24.06
CA ASP A 512 -21.57 -6.31 22.94
C ASP A 512 -20.39 -6.51 21.96
N SER A 513 -19.30 -7.11 22.44
CA SER A 513 -18.13 -7.50 21.66
C SER A 513 -17.60 -8.86 22.12
N GLY A 514 -18.23 -9.94 21.67
CA GLY A 514 -17.79 -11.31 21.94
C GLY A 514 -18.84 -12.36 21.58
N PRO A 515 -18.47 -13.66 21.49
CA PRO A 515 -19.43 -14.70 21.21
C PRO A 515 -20.35 -14.95 22.42
N ALA A 516 -21.58 -15.44 22.17
CA ALA A 516 -22.53 -15.77 23.22
C ALA A 516 -21.98 -16.81 24.20
N LEU A 517 -22.12 -16.56 25.50
CA LEU A 517 -21.73 -17.46 26.59
C LEU A 517 -22.99 -17.97 27.29
N ALA A 518 -23.10 -19.29 27.45
CA ALA A 518 -24.22 -19.91 28.14
C ALA A 518 -23.84 -20.39 29.54
N TYR A 519 -24.81 -20.38 30.43
CA TYR A 519 -24.68 -20.79 31.83
C TYR A 519 -25.81 -21.73 32.19
N ALA A 520 -25.52 -22.81 32.91
CA ALA A 520 -26.50 -23.82 33.29
C ALA A 520 -26.28 -24.28 34.75
N VAL A 521 -27.35 -24.39 35.53
CA VAL A 521 -27.33 -24.96 36.89
C VAL A 521 -27.78 -26.41 36.81
N VAL A 522 -26.96 -27.35 37.26
CA VAL A 522 -27.23 -28.79 37.22
C VAL A 522 -27.23 -29.40 38.62
N ARG A 523 -28.03 -30.45 38.87
CA ARG A 523 -28.08 -31.12 40.19
C ARG A 523 -28.02 -32.64 40.06
N GLY A 524 -27.31 -33.28 41.01
CA GLY A 524 -27.30 -34.73 41.24
C GLY A 524 -25.97 -35.43 40.90
N PRO A 525 -25.74 -36.66 41.42
CA PRO A 525 -24.58 -37.47 41.04
C PRO A 525 -24.70 -37.87 39.56
N GLY A 526 -23.69 -37.53 38.75
CA GLY A 526 -23.71 -37.70 37.28
C GLY A 526 -24.08 -36.43 36.49
N ALA A 527 -23.87 -35.25 37.07
CA ALA A 527 -24.08 -33.95 36.42
C ALA A 527 -23.28 -33.82 35.10
N PRO A 528 -23.91 -33.38 34.00
CA PRO A 528 -23.23 -33.21 32.73
C PRO A 528 -22.26 -32.02 32.79
N SER A 529 -21.09 -32.20 32.20
CA SER A 529 -20.11 -31.13 32.00
C SER A 529 -20.63 -30.10 30.99
N GLY A 530 -20.11 -28.88 31.06
CA GLY A 530 -20.41 -27.83 30.09
C GLY A 530 -20.09 -28.23 28.64
N ALA A 531 -19.08 -29.09 28.44
CA ALA A 531 -18.75 -29.65 27.13
C ALA A 531 -19.83 -30.60 26.60
N GLU A 532 -20.41 -31.45 27.46
CA GLU A 532 -21.50 -32.37 27.09
C GLU A 532 -22.79 -31.60 26.76
N LEU A 533 -23.13 -30.58 27.55
CA LEU A 533 -24.29 -29.72 27.28
C LEU A 533 -24.13 -28.93 25.98
N ARG A 534 -22.93 -28.40 25.70
CA ARG A 534 -22.64 -27.71 24.43
C ARG A 534 -22.69 -28.67 23.24
N ALA A 535 -22.23 -29.91 23.40
CA ALA A 535 -22.32 -30.93 22.35
C ALA A 535 -23.79 -31.27 22.05
N ALA A 536 -24.65 -31.37 23.06
CA ALA A 536 -26.08 -31.58 22.87
C ALA A 536 -26.78 -30.43 22.12
N LEU A 537 -26.34 -29.18 22.35
CA LEU A 537 -26.86 -28.01 21.62
C LEU A 537 -26.55 -28.04 20.12
N ARG A 538 -25.43 -28.67 19.70
CA ARG A 538 -25.03 -28.73 18.28
C ARG A 538 -26.03 -29.49 17.41
N HIS A 539 -26.76 -30.43 17.99
CA HIS A 539 -27.78 -31.19 17.28
C HIS A 539 -29.13 -30.46 17.19
N ARG A 540 -29.26 -29.28 17.83
CA ARG A 540 -30.56 -28.60 18.03
C ARG A 540 -30.54 -27.11 17.66
N LEU A 541 -29.36 -26.52 17.46
CA LEU A 541 -29.20 -25.11 17.06
C LEU A 541 -28.28 -24.99 15.83
N PRO A 542 -28.56 -24.03 14.92
CA PRO A 542 -27.64 -23.65 13.85
C PRO A 542 -26.27 -23.16 14.38
N THR A 543 -25.22 -23.32 13.58
CA THR A 543 -23.82 -22.96 13.96
C THR A 543 -23.66 -21.51 14.44
N GLY A 544 -24.44 -20.57 13.92
CA GLY A 544 -24.39 -19.15 14.32
C GLY A 544 -25.06 -18.83 15.66
N LEU A 545 -25.91 -19.72 16.18
CA LEU A 545 -26.64 -19.56 17.46
C LEU A 545 -26.08 -20.45 18.58
N LEU A 546 -24.97 -21.16 18.30
CA LEU A 546 -24.28 -22.02 19.24
C LEU A 546 -23.39 -21.17 20.16
N PRO A 547 -23.61 -21.21 21.49
CA PRO A 547 -22.73 -20.53 22.44
C PRO A 547 -21.27 -21.02 22.32
N ALA A 548 -20.32 -20.11 22.50
CA ALA A 548 -18.89 -20.43 22.47
C ALA A 548 -18.47 -21.35 23.62
N ALA A 549 -19.15 -21.25 24.76
CA ALA A 549 -18.98 -22.16 25.91
C ALA A 549 -20.30 -22.27 26.69
N VAL A 550 -20.47 -23.39 27.40
CA VAL A 550 -21.51 -23.56 28.43
C VAL A 550 -20.78 -23.73 29.76
N THR A 551 -21.03 -22.84 30.72
CA THR A 551 -20.43 -22.89 32.06
C THR A 551 -21.44 -23.46 33.05
N VAL A 552 -21.05 -24.49 33.79
CA VAL A 552 -21.89 -25.09 34.82
C VAL A 552 -21.74 -24.29 36.11
N LEU A 553 -22.87 -23.89 36.72
CA LEU A 553 -22.93 -23.14 37.97
C LEU A 553 -23.57 -23.98 39.07
N ASP A 554 -23.10 -23.81 40.31
CA ASP A 554 -23.73 -24.45 41.47
C ASP A 554 -25.09 -23.81 41.80
N THR A 555 -25.22 -22.49 41.59
CA THR A 555 -26.46 -21.71 41.73
C THR A 555 -26.45 -20.52 40.77
N MET A 556 -27.63 -20.11 40.28
CA MET A 556 -27.73 -18.92 39.42
C MET A 556 -27.62 -17.64 40.28
N PRO A 557 -26.69 -16.71 39.97
CA PRO A 557 -26.64 -15.41 40.64
C PRO A 557 -27.92 -14.63 40.38
N ARG A 558 -28.50 -14.05 41.42
CA ARG A 558 -29.75 -13.28 41.34
C ARG A 558 -29.58 -11.84 41.84
N THR A 559 -30.38 -10.95 41.29
CA THR A 559 -30.58 -9.57 41.74
C THR A 559 -31.44 -9.54 43.02
N ALA A 560 -31.54 -8.37 43.67
CA ALA A 560 -32.34 -8.21 44.90
C ALA A 560 -33.83 -8.57 44.69
N ASP A 561 -34.33 -8.45 43.47
CA ASP A 561 -35.71 -8.78 43.08
C ASP A 561 -35.88 -10.24 42.63
N GLY A 562 -34.85 -11.07 42.78
CA GLY A 562 -34.91 -12.51 42.52
C GLY A 562 -34.74 -12.92 41.05
N LEU A 563 -34.50 -11.99 40.11
CA LEU A 563 -34.19 -12.29 38.70
C LEU A 563 -32.71 -12.65 38.50
N PRO A 564 -32.32 -13.47 37.50
CA PRO A 564 -30.92 -13.75 37.18
C PRO A 564 -30.12 -12.45 36.97
N ASP A 565 -28.95 -12.33 37.58
CA ASP A 565 -28.09 -11.15 37.48
C ASP A 565 -26.94 -11.39 36.48
N PRO A 566 -27.05 -10.87 35.24
CA PRO A 566 -26.05 -11.12 34.21
C PRO A 566 -24.69 -10.51 34.56
N ALA A 567 -24.63 -9.47 35.41
CA ALA A 567 -23.41 -8.80 35.80
C ALA A 567 -22.58 -9.58 36.83
N ARG A 568 -23.18 -10.60 37.47
CA ARG A 568 -22.52 -11.48 38.46
C ARG A 568 -22.19 -12.86 37.89
N LEU A 569 -22.48 -13.11 36.62
CA LEU A 569 -22.11 -14.34 35.93
C LEU A 569 -20.58 -14.37 35.68
N PRO A 570 -19.92 -15.53 35.81
CA PRO A 570 -18.50 -15.66 35.50
C PRO A 570 -18.21 -15.25 34.05
N GLY A 571 -17.38 -14.21 33.85
CA GLY A 571 -17.09 -13.65 32.51
C GLY A 571 -17.93 -12.43 32.11
N ALA A 572 -18.82 -11.95 32.99
CA ALA A 572 -19.54 -10.69 32.77
C ALA A 572 -18.60 -9.46 32.84
N PRO A 573 -18.77 -8.45 31.98
CA PRO A 573 -17.96 -7.24 32.01
C PRO A 573 -18.20 -6.50 33.34
N SER A 574 -17.14 -6.29 34.13
CA SER A 574 -17.23 -5.51 35.36
C SER A 574 -17.50 -4.04 35.00
N ARG A 575 -18.68 -3.52 35.32
CA ARG A 575 -18.98 -2.07 35.23
C ARG A 575 -18.14 -1.32 36.26
N PRO A 576 -17.24 -0.39 35.88
CA PRO A 576 -16.69 0.55 36.84
C PRO A 576 -17.81 1.54 37.21
N GLN A 577 -18.11 1.63 38.50
CA GLN A 577 -18.95 2.67 39.08
C GLN A 577 -18.36 4.05 38.72
N GLU A 578 -19.19 4.91 38.13
CA GLU A 578 -18.84 6.29 37.76
C GLU A 578 -18.44 7.10 39.00
N ALA A 579 -17.16 7.06 39.32
CA ALA A 579 -16.51 8.23 39.87
C ALA A 579 -16.25 9.17 38.69
N ARG A 580 -16.92 10.33 38.67
CA ARG A 580 -16.55 11.47 37.83
C ARG A 580 -15.06 11.78 38.03
N ARG A 581 -14.22 11.15 37.23
CA ARG A 581 -12.84 11.52 37.00
C ARG A 581 -12.82 12.21 35.65
N THR A 582 -12.48 13.49 35.67
CA THR A 582 -11.98 14.20 34.49
C THR A 582 -10.69 13.51 34.05
N ASP A 583 -10.79 12.46 33.23
CA ASP A 583 -9.64 11.73 32.70
C ASP A 583 -9.04 12.53 31.54
N THR A 584 -8.07 13.40 31.84
CA THR A 584 -7.26 14.14 30.86
C THR A 584 -6.11 13.29 30.30
N GLY A 585 -6.38 12.03 29.95
CA GLY A 585 -5.38 11.07 29.48
C GLY A 585 -5.16 11.09 27.95
N PRO A 586 -4.06 10.53 27.41
CA PRO A 586 -3.80 10.47 25.96
C PRO A 586 -4.93 9.83 25.15
N LEU A 587 -5.63 8.84 25.72
CA LEU A 587 -6.79 8.20 25.10
C LEU A 587 -7.97 9.16 24.92
N ASP A 588 -8.20 10.04 25.89
CA ASP A 588 -9.28 11.03 25.85
C ASP A 588 -9.03 12.06 24.73
N VAL A 589 -7.78 12.52 24.62
CA VAL A 589 -7.31 13.43 23.55
C VAL A 589 -7.50 12.79 22.17
N VAL A 590 -7.11 11.52 22.02
CA VAL A 590 -7.27 10.79 20.76
C VAL A 590 -8.75 10.60 20.40
N ARG A 591 -9.57 10.11 21.34
CA ARG A 591 -11.01 9.90 21.10
C ARG A 591 -11.73 11.21 20.76
N THR A 592 -11.32 12.32 21.37
CA THR A 592 -11.86 13.66 21.04
C THR A 592 -11.47 14.09 19.63
N ALA A 593 -10.22 13.90 19.22
CA ALA A 593 -9.77 14.24 17.86
C ALA A 593 -10.43 13.36 16.79
N PHE A 594 -10.71 12.08 17.08
CA PHE A 594 -11.54 11.21 16.24
C PHE A 594 -12.97 11.77 16.11
N GLY A 595 -13.60 12.14 17.23
CA GLY A 595 -14.98 12.62 17.24
C GLY A 595 -15.20 13.91 16.44
N GLU A 596 -14.24 14.83 16.47
CA GLU A 596 -14.29 16.05 15.67
C GLU A 596 -14.18 15.81 14.15
N LEU A 597 -13.52 14.72 13.76
CA LEU A 597 -13.26 14.40 12.36
C LEU A 597 -14.29 13.44 11.76
N LEU A 598 -14.78 12.50 12.56
CA LEU A 598 -15.71 11.45 12.14
C LEU A 598 -17.14 11.69 12.62
N GLY A 599 -17.40 12.83 13.27
CA GLY A 599 -18.72 13.23 13.78
C GLY A 599 -19.21 12.45 15.00
N THR A 600 -18.56 11.33 15.36
CA THR A 600 -18.92 10.50 16.51
C THR A 600 -17.69 10.14 17.33
N ARG A 601 -17.80 10.25 18.65
CA ARG A 601 -16.72 9.91 19.57
C ARG A 601 -16.60 8.39 19.67
N PRO A 602 -15.49 7.77 19.24
CA PRO A 602 -15.41 6.32 19.15
C PRO A 602 -15.13 5.67 20.49
N GLU A 603 -15.44 4.38 20.62
CA GLU A 603 -14.92 3.53 21.69
C GLU A 603 -13.39 3.38 21.60
N PRO A 604 -12.69 3.04 22.70
CA PRO A 604 -11.22 2.92 22.70
C PRO A 604 -10.66 1.98 21.63
N ASP A 605 -11.38 0.92 21.28
CA ASP A 605 -10.99 -0.06 20.26
C ASP A 605 -11.75 0.10 18.94
N GLY A 606 -12.48 1.21 18.77
CA GLY A 606 -13.19 1.49 17.52
C GLY A 606 -12.22 1.58 16.36
N ASP A 607 -12.41 0.74 15.34
CA ASP A 607 -11.56 0.74 14.14
C ASP A 607 -11.81 2.00 13.30
N PHE A 608 -10.73 2.69 12.97
CA PHE A 608 -10.71 3.96 12.26
C PHE A 608 -11.45 3.88 10.91
N PHE A 609 -11.32 2.78 10.18
CA PHE A 609 -11.99 2.60 8.89
C PHE A 609 -13.45 2.19 9.04
N ALA A 610 -13.76 1.37 10.05
CA ALA A 610 -15.14 1.02 10.39
C ALA A 610 -15.96 2.26 10.77
N LEU A 611 -15.31 3.25 11.39
CA LEU A 611 -15.88 4.55 11.74
C LEU A 611 -15.88 5.55 10.57
N GLY A 612 -15.60 5.10 9.35
CA GLY A 612 -15.63 5.94 8.14
C GLY A 612 -14.35 6.75 7.88
N GLY A 613 -13.31 6.53 8.68
CA GLY A 613 -11.99 7.11 8.47
C GLY A 613 -11.34 6.63 7.18
N HIS A 614 -10.61 7.53 6.54
CA HIS A 614 -9.80 7.24 5.36
C HIS A 614 -8.49 7.99 5.47
N SER A 615 -7.61 7.76 4.52
CA SER A 615 -6.25 8.24 4.51
C SER A 615 -6.06 9.73 4.74
N LEU A 616 -6.98 10.54 4.23
CA LEU A 616 -6.93 11.99 4.39
C LEU A 616 -7.38 12.43 5.79
N VAL A 617 -8.44 11.81 6.31
CA VAL A 617 -8.85 11.97 7.70
C VAL A 617 -7.75 11.46 8.64
N ALA A 618 -6.95 10.47 8.23
CA ALA A 618 -5.83 9.97 9.01
C ALA A 618 -4.67 10.98 9.06
N VAL A 619 -4.35 11.63 7.94
CA VAL A 619 -3.39 12.74 7.91
C VAL A 619 -3.88 13.91 8.76
N GLN A 620 -5.15 14.30 8.65
CA GLN A 620 -5.75 15.37 9.45
C GLN A 620 -5.84 15.02 10.95
N LEU A 621 -6.12 13.77 11.27
CA LEU A 621 -6.13 13.26 12.64
C LEU A 621 -4.72 13.28 13.21
N ALA A 622 -3.74 12.85 12.43
CA ALA A 622 -2.34 12.94 12.80
C ALA A 622 -1.91 14.38 13.05
N GLU A 623 -2.26 15.31 12.16
CA GLU A 623 -1.97 16.73 12.32
C GLU A 623 -2.64 17.35 13.56
N ARG A 624 -3.92 17.07 13.79
CA ARG A 624 -4.62 17.52 15.01
C ARG A 624 -3.97 16.97 16.27
N LEU A 625 -3.56 15.70 16.25
CA LEU A 625 -2.89 15.09 17.39
C LEU A 625 -1.48 15.63 17.59
N ARG A 626 -0.72 15.91 16.52
CA ARG A 626 0.55 16.64 16.60
C ARG A 626 0.36 18.00 17.27
N ASN A 627 -0.65 18.77 16.85
CA ASN A 627 -0.93 20.09 17.41
C ASN A 627 -1.35 20.06 18.88
N ARG A 628 -2.05 18.99 19.31
CA ARG A 628 -2.50 18.81 20.70
C ARG A 628 -1.43 18.25 21.63
N THR A 629 -0.54 17.41 21.11
CA THR A 629 0.41 16.63 21.93
C THR A 629 1.86 17.06 21.77
N THR A 630 2.19 17.85 20.74
CA THR A 630 3.56 18.23 20.32
C THR A 630 4.48 17.04 20.02
N LEU A 631 3.91 15.85 19.79
CA LEU A 631 4.65 14.63 19.43
C LEU A 631 4.56 14.40 17.93
N PRO A 632 5.62 13.93 17.26
CA PRO A 632 5.57 13.59 15.85
C PRO A 632 4.57 12.45 15.66
N LEU A 633 3.65 12.62 14.71
CA LEU A 633 2.67 11.62 14.31
C LEU A 633 2.38 11.81 12.82
N THR A 634 2.39 10.74 12.04
CA THR A 634 2.14 10.77 10.59
C THR A 634 0.74 10.24 10.29
N GLY A 635 0.21 10.53 9.10
CA GLY A 635 -1.03 9.91 8.65
C GLY A 635 -0.92 8.38 8.63
N LEU A 636 0.26 7.85 8.33
CA LEU A 636 0.54 6.41 8.34
C LEU A 636 0.42 5.81 9.75
N ASP A 637 0.90 6.50 10.79
CA ASP A 637 0.77 6.03 12.18
C ASP A 637 -0.70 5.80 12.56
N VAL A 638 -1.60 6.69 12.11
CA VAL A 638 -3.04 6.56 12.35
C VAL A 638 -3.62 5.33 11.63
N LEU A 639 -3.16 5.10 10.40
CA LEU A 639 -3.61 4.00 9.54
C LEU A 639 -3.10 2.63 10.01
N GLU A 640 -1.90 2.59 10.59
CA GLU A 640 -1.31 1.36 11.14
C GLU A 640 -1.91 0.99 12.49
N GLN A 641 -2.09 1.96 13.39
CA GLN A 641 -2.58 1.70 14.74
C GLN A 641 -4.10 1.48 14.76
N ARG A 642 -4.84 2.05 13.82
CA ARG A 642 -6.28 1.87 13.54
C ARG A 642 -7.26 2.17 14.67
N THR A 643 -6.86 2.21 15.94
CA THR A 643 -7.77 2.39 17.08
C THR A 643 -7.30 3.53 17.99
N PRO A 644 -8.22 4.22 18.68
CA PRO A 644 -7.87 5.23 19.66
C PRO A 644 -6.92 4.74 20.75
N ARG A 645 -7.07 3.49 21.21
CA ARG A 645 -6.21 2.87 22.23
C ARG A 645 -4.80 2.63 21.73
N ALA A 646 -4.65 2.05 20.53
CA ALA A 646 -3.34 1.81 19.94
C ALA A 646 -2.60 3.13 19.65
N LEU A 647 -3.32 4.14 19.14
CA LEU A 647 -2.75 5.45 18.86
C LEU A 647 -2.37 6.21 20.15
N ALA A 648 -3.18 6.08 21.21
CA ALA A 648 -2.84 6.62 22.53
C ALA A 648 -1.63 5.91 23.15
N ALA A 649 -1.50 4.60 22.95
CA ALA A 649 -0.34 3.83 23.39
C ALA A 649 0.93 4.25 22.64
N LEU A 650 0.84 4.49 21.32
CA LEU A 650 1.94 5.03 20.51
C LEU A 650 2.37 6.42 21.00
N LEU A 651 1.41 7.33 21.23
CA LEU A 651 1.68 8.65 21.80
C LEU A 651 2.33 8.55 23.19
N ALA A 652 1.86 7.65 24.04
CA ALA A 652 2.43 7.42 25.35
C ALA A 652 3.86 6.86 25.28
N ALA A 653 4.14 5.96 24.33
CA ALA A 653 5.48 5.44 24.07
C ALA A 653 6.43 6.57 23.62
N ARG A 654 6.03 7.36 22.63
CA ARG A 654 6.80 8.52 22.14
C ARG A 654 7.03 9.58 23.21
N ASN A 655 6.06 9.81 24.10
CA ASN A 655 6.24 10.75 25.22
C ASN A 655 7.21 10.20 26.27
N ARG A 656 7.16 8.90 26.59
CA ARG A 656 8.13 8.25 27.48
C ARG A 656 9.55 8.32 26.92
N GLU A 657 9.70 8.11 25.61
CA GLU A 657 10.99 8.28 24.92
C GLU A 657 11.49 9.73 25.02
N ARG A 658 10.63 10.72 24.76
CA ARG A 658 10.96 12.15 24.90
C ARG A 658 11.34 12.52 26.33
N GLN A 659 10.62 12.03 27.33
CA GLN A 659 10.93 12.27 28.75
C GLN A 659 12.22 11.54 29.18
N ALA A 660 12.45 10.32 28.71
CA ALA A 660 13.70 9.60 28.94
C ALA A 660 14.88 10.30 28.26
N ALA A 661 14.70 10.92 27.08
CA ALA A 661 15.71 11.73 26.41
C ALA A 661 16.01 13.04 27.19
N ALA A 662 14.97 13.70 27.72
CA ALA A 662 15.11 14.89 28.56
C ALA A 662 15.85 14.58 29.87
N SER A 663 15.51 13.48 30.56
CA SER A 663 16.19 13.03 31.78
C SER A 663 17.64 12.57 31.53
N ARG A 664 17.92 12.04 30.34
CA ARG A 664 19.29 11.72 29.90
C ARG A 664 20.10 12.99 29.63
N SER A 665 19.49 14.07 29.16
CA SER A 665 20.14 15.38 28.96
C SER A 665 20.54 16.05 30.29
N THR A 666 19.69 15.96 31.32
CA THR A 666 20.00 16.50 32.65
C THR A 666 21.12 15.72 33.36
N THR A 667 21.16 14.40 33.16
CA THR A 667 22.23 13.53 33.68
C THR A 667 23.55 13.72 32.91
N ARG A 668 23.48 14.11 31.62
CA ARG A 668 24.62 14.33 30.72
C ARG A 668 25.42 15.62 31.03
N ARG A 669 24.85 16.61 31.73
CA ARG A 669 25.62 17.78 32.22
C ARG A 669 26.57 17.46 33.38
N ASN A 670 26.49 16.27 33.98
CA ASN A 670 27.23 15.93 35.20
C ASN A 670 28.33 14.86 35.04
N ARG A 671 28.65 14.42 33.81
CA ARG A 671 29.74 13.46 33.57
C ARG A 671 30.82 14.07 32.67
N THR A 672 31.85 14.61 33.31
CA THR A 672 33.16 14.90 32.71
C THR A 672 33.82 13.60 32.20
N THR A 673 34.26 13.64 30.95
CA THR A 673 35.39 12.91 30.32
C THR A 673 35.75 11.55 30.91
N ARG A 674 35.42 10.46 30.18
CA ARG A 674 36.08 9.15 30.35
C ARG A 674 37.04 8.95 29.19
N GLU A 675 38.31 8.72 29.51
CA GLU A 675 39.36 8.23 28.62
C GLU A 675 38.95 6.84 28.03
N ASP A 676 39.45 6.52 26.83
CA ASP A 676 39.27 5.27 26.05
C ASP A 676 37.99 5.14 25.19
N THR A 677 37.47 6.25 24.65
CA THR A 677 36.26 6.22 23.80
C THR A 677 36.57 5.75 22.38
N VAL A 678 35.84 4.74 21.88
CA VAL A 678 35.95 4.23 20.50
C VAL A 678 34.79 4.71 19.65
N MET A 679 35.09 5.34 18.51
CA MET A 679 34.08 5.68 17.51
C MET A 679 33.90 4.54 16.52
N LEU A 680 32.66 4.13 16.30
CA LEU A 680 32.28 3.16 15.30
C LEU A 680 31.32 3.80 14.29
N THR A 681 31.70 3.81 13.01
CA THR A 681 30.79 4.23 11.93
C THR A 681 30.06 3.01 11.36
N GLY A 682 28.74 3.08 11.18
CA GLY A 682 27.97 1.99 10.57
C GLY A 682 27.70 0.82 11.50
N GLY A 683 27.45 1.10 12.79
CA GLY A 683 27.15 0.09 13.82
C GLY A 683 25.91 -0.78 13.56
N THR A 684 25.19 -0.56 12.45
CA THR A 684 23.97 -1.28 12.05
C THR A 684 24.22 -2.30 10.94
N GLY A 685 25.39 -2.29 10.30
CA GLY A 685 25.79 -3.33 9.33
C GLY A 685 26.29 -4.59 10.04
N GLY A 686 26.30 -5.76 9.36
CA GLY A 686 26.66 -7.04 9.98
C GLY A 686 28.00 -7.04 10.73
N VAL A 687 29.03 -6.42 10.15
CA VAL A 687 30.35 -6.26 10.81
C VAL A 687 30.30 -5.21 11.93
N GLY A 688 29.64 -4.07 11.69
CA GLY A 688 29.51 -3.01 12.69
C GLY A 688 28.79 -3.45 13.96
N ALA A 689 27.70 -4.22 13.82
CA ALA A 689 26.97 -4.75 14.97
C ALA A 689 27.80 -5.72 15.82
N ALA A 690 28.61 -6.57 15.18
CA ALA A 690 29.50 -7.50 15.90
C ALA A 690 30.66 -6.77 16.61
N VAL A 691 31.24 -5.75 15.97
CA VAL A 691 32.27 -4.89 16.58
C VAL A 691 31.71 -4.14 17.78
N LEU A 692 30.49 -3.60 17.65
CA LEU A 692 29.80 -2.92 18.74
C LEU A 692 29.62 -3.86 19.94
N GLN A 693 29.16 -5.09 19.72
CA GLN A 693 28.99 -6.07 20.79
C GLN A 693 30.31 -6.44 21.47
N GLU A 694 31.38 -6.63 20.71
CA GLU A 694 32.70 -6.96 21.26
C GLU A 694 33.24 -5.80 22.12
N LEU A 695 33.14 -4.56 21.65
CA LEU A 695 33.54 -3.37 22.42
C LEU A 695 32.72 -3.21 23.71
N MET A 696 31.43 -3.52 23.65
CA MET A 696 30.55 -3.51 24.82
C MET A 696 30.88 -4.63 25.80
N ALA A 697 31.19 -5.84 25.32
CA ALA A 697 31.63 -6.96 26.16
C ALA A 697 32.94 -6.65 26.90
N GLN A 698 33.81 -5.84 26.30
CA GLN A 698 35.03 -5.32 26.91
C GLN A 698 34.77 -4.15 27.88
N GLY A 699 33.53 -3.66 27.99
CA GLY A 699 33.13 -2.56 28.88
C GLY A 699 33.59 -1.18 28.42
N ARG A 700 33.93 -1.01 27.14
CA ARG A 700 34.49 0.24 26.60
C ARG A 700 33.41 1.27 26.29
N PRO A 701 33.67 2.57 26.50
CA PRO A 701 32.77 3.62 26.02
C PRO A 701 32.80 3.65 24.49
N VAL A 702 31.65 3.39 23.86
CA VAL A 702 31.52 3.40 22.40
C VAL A 702 30.68 4.58 21.97
N ARG A 703 31.17 5.33 20.98
CA ARG A 703 30.40 6.33 20.25
C ARG A 703 30.02 5.78 18.87
N ALA A 704 28.75 5.47 18.67
CA ALA A 704 28.27 4.94 17.39
C ALA A 704 27.68 6.07 16.53
N LEU A 705 28.21 6.26 15.33
CA LEU A 705 27.60 7.12 14.31
C LEU A 705 26.72 6.27 13.40
N THR A 706 25.41 6.51 13.47
CA THR A 706 24.37 5.73 12.78
C THR A 706 23.40 6.66 12.06
N ARG A 707 22.80 6.19 10.96
CA ARG A 707 21.73 6.94 10.30
C ARG A 707 20.53 7.09 11.26
N PRO A 708 19.82 8.22 11.25
CA PRO A 708 18.65 8.45 12.13
C PRO A 708 17.62 7.31 12.07
N GLU A 709 17.40 6.76 10.88
CA GLU A 709 16.49 5.64 10.61
C GLU A 709 16.91 4.34 11.31
N SER A 710 18.19 4.15 11.58
CA SER A 710 18.76 2.92 12.15
C SER A 710 19.24 3.09 13.60
N ALA A 711 19.11 4.28 14.18
CA ALA A 711 19.51 4.58 15.55
C ALA A 711 18.80 3.69 16.59
N HIS A 712 17.57 3.26 16.28
CA HIS A 712 16.79 2.34 17.12
C HIS A 712 17.39 0.92 17.21
N LEU A 713 18.24 0.52 16.25
CA LEU A 713 18.88 -0.81 16.24
C LEU A 713 20.14 -0.87 17.13
N VAL A 714 20.67 0.28 17.54
CA VAL A 714 21.93 0.42 18.30
C VAL A 714 21.71 0.95 19.73
N ALA A 715 20.45 1.15 20.14
CA ALA A 715 20.07 1.62 21.47
C ALA A 715 20.31 0.54 22.55
N LEU A 716 21.58 0.26 22.83
CA LEU A 716 22.06 -0.61 23.90
C LEU A 716 22.58 0.25 25.07
N ASP A 717 22.37 -0.21 26.30
CA ASP A 717 22.86 0.47 27.50
C ASP A 717 24.39 0.61 27.46
N GLY A 718 24.90 1.86 27.53
CA GLY A 718 26.34 2.15 27.58
C GLY A 718 26.97 2.68 26.28
N VAL A 719 26.20 2.79 25.18
CA VAL A 719 26.67 3.35 23.89
C VAL A 719 26.19 4.79 23.72
N GLU A 720 27.10 5.72 23.42
CA GLU A 720 26.78 7.09 23.03
C GLU A 720 26.41 7.10 21.53
N ILE A 721 25.16 7.42 21.20
CA ILE A 721 24.76 7.60 19.79
C ILE A 721 25.12 9.02 19.38
N ALA A 722 26.06 9.15 18.45
CA ALA A 722 26.31 10.40 17.75
C ALA A 722 25.22 10.56 16.67
N GLU A 723 24.36 11.57 16.82
CA GLU A 723 23.42 11.96 15.76
C GLU A 723 24.20 12.66 14.65
N GLY A 724 24.12 12.15 13.42
CA GLY A 724 24.80 12.74 12.27
C GLY A 724 24.64 11.92 11.00
N ASP A 725 24.83 12.59 9.87
CA ASP A 725 24.82 11.97 8.54
C ASP A 725 26.24 11.51 8.17
N LEU A 726 26.38 10.28 7.69
CA LEU A 726 27.66 9.71 7.19
C LEU A 726 28.11 10.38 5.89
N THR A 727 27.23 11.12 5.21
CA THR A 727 27.52 11.89 4.00
C THR A 727 27.81 13.37 4.29
N ASP A 728 27.64 13.84 5.53
CA ASP A 728 27.91 15.22 5.95
C ASP A 728 29.29 15.32 6.65
N PRO A 729 30.29 15.98 6.02
CA PRO A 729 31.62 16.19 6.60
C PRO A 729 31.60 16.87 7.98
N ASP A 730 30.68 17.81 8.21
CA ASP A 730 30.62 18.54 9.48
C ASP A 730 30.08 17.67 10.61
N SER A 731 29.17 16.76 10.31
CA SER A 731 28.69 15.74 11.25
C SER A 731 29.79 14.76 11.62
N LEU A 732 30.61 14.33 10.65
CA LEU A 732 31.76 13.46 10.89
C LEU A 732 32.82 14.11 11.79
N ARG A 733 33.15 15.39 11.53
CA ARG A 733 34.09 16.16 12.36
C ARG A 733 33.59 16.33 13.79
N ARG A 734 32.30 16.62 14.00
CA ARG A 734 31.73 16.69 15.36
C ARG A 734 31.72 15.35 16.07
N ALA A 735 31.45 14.26 15.34
CA ALA A 735 31.34 12.92 15.94
C ALA A 735 32.70 12.39 16.44
N ILE A 736 33.78 12.74 15.74
CA ILE A 736 35.15 12.26 16.05
C ILE A 736 35.86 13.06 17.15
N GLU A 737 35.35 14.24 17.52
CA GLU A 737 35.91 15.07 18.60
C GLU A 737 35.96 14.33 19.95
N GLY A 738 37.15 14.23 20.54
CA GLY A 738 37.35 13.61 21.86
C GLY A 738 37.27 12.08 21.86
N VAL A 739 37.49 11.44 20.71
CA VAL A 739 37.56 9.99 20.55
C VAL A 739 39.02 9.54 20.47
N ASP A 740 39.35 8.43 21.13
CA ASP A 740 40.70 7.87 21.20
C ASP A 740 41.03 6.91 20.05
N ALA A 741 40.05 6.16 19.56
CA ALA A 741 40.20 5.22 18.44
C ALA A 741 38.98 5.22 17.50
N VAL A 742 39.20 4.96 16.22
CA VAL A 742 38.15 4.92 15.19
C VAL A 742 38.13 3.57 14.50
N ILE A 743 36.94 2.97 14.38
CA ILE A 743 36.68 1.82 13.51
C ILE A 743 35.70 2.28 12.44
N HIS A 744 36.21 2.49 11.23
CA HIS A 744 35.46 2.91 10.07
C HIS A 744 35.00 1.67 9.27
N ALA A 745 33.82 1.16 9.62
CA ALA A 745 33.20 0.00 8.98
C ALA A 745 32.04 0.36 8.02
N ALA A 746 31.78 1.66 7.80
CA ALA A 746 30.76 2.14 6.89
C ALA A 746 31.42 2.76 5.67
N CYS A 747 31.10 2.31 4.47
CA CYS A 747 31.27 3.17 3.32
C CYS A 747 29.94 3.29 2.62
N THR A 748 29.57 4.54 2.41
CA THR A 748 28.29 4.95 1.90
C THR A 748 28.16 4.45 0.47
N PHE A 749 27.12 3.68 0.18
CA PHE A 749 26.86 3.09 -1.14
C PHE A 749 26.44 4.14 -2.19
N THR A 750 26.94 5.37 -2.10
CA THR A 750 26.36 6.56 -2.74
C THR A 750 27.16 6.96 -3.98
N ASP A 751 28.46 7.26 -3.87
CA ASP A 751 29.36 7.61 -4.99
C ASP A 751 30.82 7.86 -4.50
N HIS A 752 31.78 7.97 -5.44
CA HIS A 752 33.22 8.12 -5.15
C HIS A 752 33.58 9.40 -4.40
N ASP A 753 32.95 10.51 -4.74
CA ASP A 753 33.29 11.83 -4.20
C ASP A 753 32.82 11.93 -2.74
N THR A 754 31.63 11.41 -2.45
CA THR A 754 31.06 11.34 -1.10
C THR A 754 31.90 10.47 -0.16
N ASP A 755 32.28 9.25 -0.58
CA ASP A 755 33.09 8.34 0.24
C ASP A 755 34.49 8.94 0.53
N THR A 756 35.08 9.58 -0.47
CA THR A 756 36.40 10.23 -0.34
C THR A 756 36.33 11.45 0.58
N ALA A 757 35.29 12.28 0.45
CA ALA A 757 35.08 13.44 1.31
C ALA A 757 34.79 13.05 2.77
N ALA A 758 34.01 11.99 3.00
CA ALA A 758 33.74 11.46 4.32
C ALA A 758 35.01 10.92 4.99
N MET A 759 35.82 10.15 4.26
CA MET A 759 37.10 9.66 4.75
C MET A 759 38.05 10.81 5.10
N GLN A 760 38.15 11.84 4.25
CA GLN A 760 38.97 13.01 4.52
C GLN A 760 38.51 13.76 5.78
N ALA A 761 37.19 13.95 5.95
CA ALA A 761 36.64 14.62 7.12
C ALA A 761 36.93 13.88 8.44
N LEU A 762 36.89 12.54 8.41
CA LEU A 762 37.29 11.70 9.53
C LEU A 762 38.80 11.83 9.81
N LEU A 763 39.65 11.77 8.79
CA LEU A 763 41.10 11.90 8.96
C LEU A 763 41.50 13.30 9.46
N ASP A 764 40.85 14.36 8.99
CA ASP A 764 41.12 15.74 9.42
C ASP A 764 40.75 15.99 10.89
N GLY A 765 39.66 15.38 11.35
CA GLY A 765 39.19 15.49 12.75
C GLY A 765 39.83 14.49 13.70
N TRP A 766 40.56 13.49 13.17
CA TRP A 766 41.17 12.45 13.98
C TRP A 766 42.51 12.90 14.58
N SER A 767 42.54 13.00 15.91
CA SER A 767 43.78 13.22 16.67
C SER A 767 44.14 12.04 17.57
N GLY A 768 43.43 10.92 17.43
CA GLY A 768 43.53 9.73 18.30
C GLY A 768 44.68 8.79 17.94
N HIS A 769 44.78 7.69 18.68
CA HIS A 769 45.92 6.75 18.58
C HIS A 769 45.74 5.70 17.48
N SER A 770 44.52 5.22 17.24
CA SER A 770 44.24 4.12 16.28
C SER A 770 43.08 4.42 15.33
N PHE A 771 43.25 4.13 14.04
CA PHE A 771 42.22 4.22 13.00
C PHE A 771 42.22 2.91 12.19
N VAL A 772 41.10 2.21 12.22
CA VAL A 772 40.91 0.93 11.53
C VAL A 772 39.87 1.10 10.43
N PHE A 773 40.25 0.84 9.19
CA PHE A 773 39.36 0.90 8.03
C PHE A 773 39.03 -0.51 7.52
N VAL A 774 37.75 -0.82 7.38
CA VAL A 774 37.28 -2.09 6.83
C VAL A 774 36.98 -1.93 5.35
N SER A 775 37.85 -2.48 4.50
CA SER A 775 37.75 -2.39 3.05
C SER A 775 37.25 -3.71 2.47
N SER A 776 35.95 -3.79 2.17
CA SER A 776 35.37 -4.91 1.41
C SER A 776 35.71 -4.74 -0.08
N ILE A 777 36.58 -5.59 -0.63
CA ILE A 777 36.99 -5.54 -2.03
C ILE A 777 35.95 -6.27 -2.89
N ASP A 778 34.98 -5.50 -3.39
CA ASP A 778 34.23 -5.82 -4.61
C ASP A 778 34.96 -5.25 -5.86
N ALA A 779 36.30 -5.11 -5.75
CA ALA A 779 37.09 -4.15 -6.53
C ALA A 779 37.68 -4.68 -7.86
N TYR A 780 37.16 -5.77 -8.42
CA TYR A 780 37.51 -6.16 -9.77
C TYR A 780 36.23 -6.27 -10.59
N GLY A 781 35.83 -5.14 -11.20
CA GLY A 781 34.69 -5.09 -12.10
C GLY A 781 34.80 -6.21 -13.12
N ARG A 782 33.82 -7.12 -13.12
CA ARG A 782 33.67 -8.16 -14.14
C ARG A 782 32.18 -8.37 -14.46
N PRO A 783 31.84 -8.79 -15.68
CA PRO A 783 30.45 -8.86 -16.13
C PRO A 783 29.62 -9.87 -15.32
N THR A 784 28.35 -9.55 -15.12
CA THR A 784 27.35 -10.31 -14.35
C THR A 784 26.97 -11.69 -14.93
N THR A 785 27.65 -12.17 -15.98
CA THR A 785 27.15 -13.26 -16.84
C THR A 785 28.10 -14.44 -17.04
N THR A 786 29.26 -14.53 -16.38
CA THR A 786 30.21 -15.64 -16.64
C THR A 786 30.97 -16.09 -15.39
N GLU A 787 30.95 -17.40 -15.08
CA GLU A 787 31.82 -18.01 -14.06
C GLU A 787 33.27 -18.03 -14.58
N VAL A 788 34.21 -17.47 -13.81
CA VAL A 788 35.65 -17.47 -14.13
C VAL A 788 36.41 -18.17 -13.00
N PRO A 789 37.39 -19.05 -13.29
CA PRO A 789 38.19 -19.73 -12.26
C PRO A 789 39.02 -18.79 -11.40
N GLU A 790 39.15 -19.13 -10.12
CA GLU A 790 39.97 -18.43 -9.12
C GLU A 790 41.45 -18.40 -9.56
N GLY A 791 42.09 -17.23 -9.47
CA GLY A 791 43.48 -17.01 -9.93
C GLY A 791 43.64 -16.35 -11.31
N SER A 792 42.55 -16.06 -12.03
CA SER A 792 42.62 -15.37 -13.33
C SER A 792 42.98 -13.88 -13.18
N PRO A 793 44.04 -13.35 -13.83
CA PRO A 793 44.46 -11.96 -13.67
C PRO A 793 43.38 -10.95 -14.14
N PRO A 794 43.29 -9.76 -13.53
CA PRO A 794 42.26 -8.77 -13.85
C PRO A 794 42.51 -8.15 -15.23
N ALA A 795 41.58 -8.33 -16.17
CA ALA A 795 41.63 -7.77 -17.51
C ALA A 795 40.71 -6.55 -17.74
N GLU A 796 39.89 -6.16 -16.75
CA GLU A 796 38.94 -5.04 -16.83
C GLU A 796 39.12 -4.01 -15.69
N PRO A 797 38.74 -2.73 -15.90
CA PRO A 797 38.95 -1.65 -14.94
C PRO A 797 38.08 -1.79 -13.67
N VAL A 798 38.66 -1.40 -12.53
CA VAL A 798 38.01 -1.34 -11.21
C VAL A 798 36.75 -0.45 -11.28
N SER A 799 35.64 -0.91 -10.69
CA SER A 799 34.39 -0.14 -10.62
C SER A 799 34.59 1.20 -9.91
N THR A 800 33.75 2.21 -10.19
CA THR A 800 33.79 3.52 -9.50
C THR A 800 33.70 3.37 -7.97
N TYR A 801 32.95 2.36 -7.52
CA TYR A 801 32.87 1.95 -6.11
C TYR A 801 34.17 1.37 -5.57
N GLY A 802 34.80 0.44 -6.32
CA GLY A 802 36.12 -0.10 -5.95
C GLY A 802 37.21 0.97 -5.95
N GLN A 803 37.13 1.95 -6.85
CA GLN A 803 38.05 3.09 -6.90
C GLN A 803 37.92 4.00 -5.68
N ALA A 804 36.69 4.23 -5.20
CA ALA A 804 36.45 4.97 -3.95
C ALA A 804 37.14 4.29 -2.75
N LYS A 805 36.99 2.96 -2.65
CA LYS A 805 37.63 2.18 -1.58
C LYS A 805 39.14 2.23 -1.61
N LEU A 806 39.74 2.01 -2.78
CA LEU A 806 41.19 2.11 -2.96
C LEU A 806 41.69 3.53 -2.65
N THR A 807 40.88 4.55 -2.96
CA THR A 807 41.20 5.94 -2.64
C THR A 807 41.17 6.19 -1.14
N CYS A 808 40.15 5.71 -0.42
CA CYS A 808 40.07 5.81 1.04
C CYS A 808 41.20 5.04 1.75
N GLU A 809 41.56 3.84 1.27
CA GLU A 809 42.72 3.10 1.77
C GLU A 809 44.01 3.92 1.61
N ARG A 810 44.22 4.51 0.43
CA ARG A 810 45.38 5.36 0.15
C ARG A 810 45.42 6.57 1.08
N LEU A 811 44.30 7.28 1.24
CA LEU A 811 44.21 8.46 2.12
C LEU A 811 44.58 8.12 3.57
N LEU A 812 44.08 6.99 4.10
CA LEU A 812 44.43 6.56 5.46
C LEU A 812 45.93 6.28 5.60
N LEU A 813 46.51 5.54 4.64
CA LEU A 813 47.92 5.13 4.69
C LEU A 813 48.86 6.33 4.52
N GLU A 814 48.53 7.28 3.65
CA GLU A 814 49.28 8.54 3.47
C GLU A 814 49.19 9.42 4.73
N HIS A 815 48.00 9.53 5.33
CA HIS A 815 47.81 10.27 6.58
C HIS A 815 48.60 9.63 7.74
N ALA A 816 48.58 8.30 7.88
CA ALA A 816 49.34 7.59 8.91
C ALA A 816 50.86 7.71 8.70
N ALA A 817 51.33 7.74 7.45
CA ALA A 817 52.75 7.92 7.13
C ALA A 817 53.28 9.34 7.45
N THR A 818 52.41 10.35 7.37
CA THR A 818 52.75 11.75 7.64
C THR A 818 52.61 12.13 9.11
N ASN A 819 51.61 11.57 9.80
CA ASN A 819 51.33 11.81 11.22
C ASN A 819 51.86 10.67 12.11
N GLY A 820 53.16 10.70 12.42
CA GLY A 820 53.89 9.65 13.15
C GLY A 820 53.46 9.36 14.61
N ARG A 821 52.34 9.91 15.09
CA ARG A 821 51.69 9.57 16.37
C ARG A 821 50.48 8.65 16.24
N SER A 822 50.03 8.38 15.00
CA SER A 822 48.73 7.81 14.70
C SER A 822 48.89 6.50 13.90
N THR A 823 48.14 5.46 14.25
CA THR A 823 48.22 4.15 13.57
C THR A 823 47.03 3.93 12.64
N GLY A 824 47.29 3.85 11.33
CA GLY A 824 46.30 3.47 10.33
C GLY A 824 46.40 1.98 9.97
N THR A 825 45.29 1.25 10.08
CA THR A 825 45.20 -0.18 9.71
C THR A 825 44.08 -0.41 8.72
N VAL A 826 44.35 -1.15 7.65
CA VAL A 826 43.33 -1.57 6.66
C VAL A 826 43.08 -3.06 6.81
N ILE A 827 41.82 -3.45 6.98
CA ILE A 827 41.41 -4.86 7.08
C ILE A 827 40.57 -5.23 5.85
N ARG A 828 40.99 -6.28 5.15
CA ARG A 828 40.33 -6.84 3.96
C ARG A 828 39.78 -8.24 4.29
N PRO A 829 38.45 -8.41 4.40
CA PRO A 829 37.84 -9.72 4.57
C PRO A 829 37.91 -10.56 3.26
N PRO A 830 37.82 -11.90 3.33
CA PRO A 830 37.91 -12.77 2.16
C PRO A 830 36.65 -12.65 1.29
N ILE A 831 36.82 -12.82 -0.02
CA ILE A 831 35.81 -12.57 -1.06
C ILE A 831 34.69 -13.64 -1.00
N VAL A 832 33.42 -13.21 -1.06
CA VAL A 832 32.28 -14.09 -1.36
C VAL A 832 31.87 -13.85 -2.82
N TRP A 833 32.24 -14.77 -3.73
CA TRP A 833 31.92 -14.67 -5.15
C TRP A 833 30.48 -15.14 -5.47
N GLY A 834 29.57 -14.25 -5.86
CA GLY A 834 28.24 -14.64 -6.36
C GLY A 834 27.37 -13.45 -6.80
N PRO A 835 26.35 -13.64 -7.66
CA PRO A 835 25.59 -12.54 -8.27
C PRO A 835 24.90 -11.67 -7.21
N HIS A 836 25.36 -10.42 -7.11
CA HIS A 836 25.15 -9.49 -6.00
C HIS A 836 23.71 -8.99 -5.76
N GLN A 837 22.72 -9.49 -6.50
CA GLN A 837 21.31 -9.21 -6.23
C GLN A 837 20.69 -10.26 -5.29
N ARG A 838 21.06 -11.55 -5.45
CA ARG A 838 20.53 -12.63 -4.59
C ARG A 838 21.09 -12.59 -3.18
N LEU A 839 22.33 -12.15 -2.96
CA LEU A 839 22.90 -12.09 -1.60
C LEU A 839 22.23 -11.00 -0.74
N ARG A 840 21.82 -9.89 -1.34
CA ARG A 840 21.01 -8.83 -0.70
C ARG A 840 19.58 -9.31 -0.39
N ASP A 841 19.01 -10.12 -1.27
CA ASP A 841 17.72 -10.79 -1.06
C ASP A 841 17.78 -12.01 -0.12
N GLN A 842 18.95 -12.62 0.09
CA GLN A 842 19.16 -13.76 0.97
C GLN A 842 19.64 -13.36 2.36
N LEU A 843 20.27 -12.20 2.52
CA LEU A 843 20.45 -11.50 3.80
C LEU A 843 19.17 -10.75 4.19
N ARG A 844 18.01 -11.40 4.02
CA ARG A 844 16.75 -10.93 4.60
C ARG A 844 16.84 -11.11 6.10
N TRP A 845 16.95 -9.97 6.78
CA TRP A 845 16.92 -9.77 8.22
C TRP A 845 15.75 -10.46 8.94
N GLY A 846 14.74 -10.96 8.23
CA GLY A 846 13.61 -11.71 8.78
C GLY A 846 14.06 -12.96 9.52
N ALA A 847 14.60 -13.98 8.86
CA ALA A 847 14.86 -15.27 9.51
C ALA A 847 15.98 -15.22 10.57
N THR A 848 17.08 -14.49 10.31
CA THR A 848 18.16 -14.31 11.31
C THR A 848 17.78 -13.33 12.41
N GLY A 849 17.00 -12.30 12.08
CA GLY A 849 16.42 -11.39 13.06
C GLY A 849 15.41 -12.09 13.96
N ASP A 850 14.56 -12.98 13.44
CA ASP A 850 13.61 -13.77 14.21
C ASP A 850 14.33 -14.70 15.18
N LEU A 851 15.41 -15.36 14.74
CA LEU A 851 16.28 -16.18 15.62
C LEU A 851 16.92 -15.32 16.72
N PHE A 852 17.44 -14.14 16.38
CA PHE A 852 18.02 -13.18 17.33
C PHE A 852 16.97 -12.65 18.32
N GLN A 853 15.78 -12.29 17.86
CA GLN A 853 14.69 -11.80 18.69
C GLN A 853 14.15 -12.89 19.61
N ALA A 854 14.02 -14.13 19.10
CA ALA A 854 13.64 -15.28 19.90
C ALA A 854 14.67 -15.57 21.00
N ALA A 855 15.96 -15.57 20.65
CA ALA A 855 17.03 -15.75 21.63
C ALA A 855 17.08 -14.61 22.65
N ARG A 856 16.97 -13.36 22.22
CA ARG A 856 16.92 -12.20 23.12
C ARG A 856 15.72 -12.25 24.07
N ALA A 857 14.59 -12.80 23.61
CA ALA A 857 13.37 -12.94 24.41
C ALA A 857 13.32 -14.25 25.23
N GLY A 858 14.36 -15.08 25.21
CA GLY A 858 14.39 -16.38 25.91
C GLY A 858 13.40 -17.41 25.36
N GLN A 859 12.92 -17.23 24.13
CA GLN A 859 11.95 -18.11 23.47
C GLN A 859 12.64 -19.33 22.84
N PRO A 860 11.97 -20.49 22.74
CA PRO A 860 12.50 -21.65 22.03
C PRO A 860 12.79 -21.33 20.55
N ILE A 861 13.96 -21.74 20.09
CA ILE A 861 14.43 -21.56 18.72
C ILE A 861 14.10 -22.83 17.91
N ALA A 862 13.16 -22.70 16.99
CA ALA A 862 12.76 -23.78 16.09
C ALA A 862 13.67 -23.83 14.84
N LEU A 863 14.43 -24.92 14.67
CA LEU A 863 15.24 -25.20 13.49
C LEU A 863 14.69 -26.42 12.73
N PRO A 864 14.86 -26.50 11.40
CA PRO A 864 14.41 -27.65 10.63
C PRO A 864 15.15 -28.95 11.01
N ALA A 865 14.41 -30.05 11.14
CA ALA A 865 15.00 -31.36 11.41
C ALA A 865 15.88 -31.87 10.23
N PRO A 866 17.07 -32.46 10.50
CA PRO A 866 17.94 -32.96 9.43
C PRO A 866 17.31 -34.16 8.70
N GLY A 867 16.87 -33.94 7.46
CA GLY A 867 16.31 -34.97 6.57
C GLY A 867 17.35 -35.55 5.61
N THR A 868 17.22 -36.84 5.32
CA THR A 868 18.08 -37.73 4.51
C THR A 868 18.22 -37.31 3.04
N GLY A 869 18.90 -36.18 2.81
CA GLY A 869 19.18 -35.59 1.51
C GLY A 869 20.43 -34.72 1.54
N GLY A 870 21.51 -35.23 2.15
CA GLY A 870 22.91 -34.90 1.82
C GLY A 870 23.46 -33.47 2.01
N HIS A 871 22.69 -32.46 2.42
CA HIS A 871 23.21 -31.11 2.58
C HIS A 871 23.09 -30.62 4.03
N ALA A 872 24.23 -30.51 4.72
CA ALA A 872 24.31 -29.83 6.00
C ALA A 872 24.06 -28.33 5.81
N TRP A 873 23.18 -27.76 6.66
CA TRP A 873 22.73 -26.37 6.58
C TRP A 873 23.76 -25.44 7.20
N HIS A 874 24.47 -24.62 6.42
CA HIS A 874 25.50 -23.71 6.94
C HIS A 874 25.06 -22.24 6.85
N GLY A 875 25.18 -21.50 7.96
CA GLY A 875 24.95 -20.06 8.03
C GLY A 875 26.26 -19.30 7.82
N ALA A 876 26.41 -18.63 6.68
CA ALA A 876 27.70 -18.06 6.27
C ALA A 876 27.89 -16.55 6.54
N SER A 877 27.05 -15.86 7.33
CA SER A 877 27.20 -14.39 7.46
C SER A 877 27.49 -13.84 8.87
N TRP A 878 26.98 -14.46 9.93
CA TRP A 878 27.12 -13.86 11.27
C TRP A 878 28.40 -14.28 12.02
N VAL A 879 28.80 -15.56 11.96
CA VAL A 879 30.03 -16.04 12.63
C VAL A 879 31.30 -15.44 11.99
N HIS A 880 31.19 -14.99 10.74
CA HIS A 880 32.21 -14.20 10.05
C HIS A 880 32.48 -12.86 10.75
N SER A 881 31.48 -12.30 11.41
CA SER A 881 31.53 -10.96 12.01
C SER A 881 32.14 -10.96 13.42
N ALA A 882 32.05 -12.05 14.19
CA ALA A 882 32.62 -12.10 15.56
C ALA A 882 34.15 -12.29 15.59
N ALA A 883 34.69 -13.19 14.76
CA ALA A 883 36.14 -13.35 14.63
C ALA A 883 36.80 -12.11 14.00
N LEU A 884 36.14 -11.53 12.99
CA LEU A 884 36.53 -10.25 12.39
C LEU A 884 36.41 -9.11 13.41
N ALA A 885 35.36 -9.07 14.22
CA ALA A 885 35.20 -8.08 15.29
C ALA A 885 36.34 -8.14 16.30
N ARG A 886 36.70 -9.34 16.79
CA ARG A 886 37.85 -9.53 17.69
C ARG A 886 39.17 -9.06 17.08
N ALA A 887 39.37 -9.29 15.78
CA ALA A 887 40.55 -8.78 15.07
C ALA A 887 40.51 -7.24 14.93
N LEU A 888 39.34 -6.67 14.63
CA LEU A 888 39.13 -5.22 14.51
C LEU A 888 39.37 -4.50 15.85
N THR A 889 38.85 -5.03 16.96
CA THR A 889 39.06 -4.47 18.30
C THR A 889 40.52 -4.59 18.74
N ALA A 890 41.18 -5.73 18.48
CA ALA A 890 42.59 -5.91 18.80
C ALA A 890 43.50 -4.92 18.04
N CYS A 891 43.14 -4.55 16.80
CA CYS A 891 43.83 -3.51 16.04
C CYS A 891 43.58 -2.12 16.61
N ALA A 892 42.37 -1.84 17.10
CA ALA A 892 42.05 -0.56 17.75
C ALA A 892 42.83 -0.37 19.08
N ASP A 893 43.18 -1.47 19.77
CA ASP A 893 43.89 -1.46 21.06
C ASP A 893 45.42 -1.30 20.94
N GLY A 894 45.99 -1.25 19.74
CA GLY A 894 47.43 -1.13 19.52
C GLY A 894 48.26 -2.36 19.97
N SER A 895 47.61 -3.43 20.43
CA SER A 895 48.25 -4.69 20.87
C SER A 895 48.71 -5.56 19.70
N GLY A 896 48.14 -5.36 18.51
CA GLY A 896 48.63 -5.92 17.25
C GLY A 896 49.90 -5.21 16.79
N HIS A 897 51.00 -5.93 16.62
CA HIS A 897 52.32 -5.43 16.19
C HIS A 897 52.37 -4.93 14.72
N THR A 898 51.36 -4.19 14.24
CA THR A 898 51.13 -3.99 12.80
C THR A 898 50.68 -2.56 12.46
N ALA A 899 51.44 -1.55 12.86
CA ALA A 899 51.26 -0.20 12.31
C ALA A 899 51.51 -0.21 10.79
N GLY A 900 50.59 0.40 10.01
CA GLY A 900 50.76 0.61 8.57
C GLY A 900 50.63 -0.64 7.68
N ARG A 901 49.87 -1.66 8.10
CA ARG A 901 49.68 -2.91 7.32
C ARG A 901 48.25 -3.14 6.87
N ILE A 902 48.13 -3.81 5.73
CA ILE A 902 46.90 -4.42 5.22
C ILE A 902 46.81 -5.84 5.82
N VAL A 903 45.69 -6.18 6.46
CA VAL A 903 45.45 -7.51 7.04
C VAL A 903 44.35 -8.23 6.26
N ASN A 904 44.64 -9.44 5.78
CA ASN A 904 43.66 -10.32 5.13
C ASN A 904 43.08 -11.31 6.15
N ALA A 905 41.75 -11.37 6.30
CA ALA A 905 41.07 -12.35 7.16
C ALA A 905 40.56 -13.56 6.33
N VAL A 906 40.47 -14.77 6.92
CA VAL A 906 39.91 -15.99 6.28
C VAL A 906 38.91 -16.65 7.25
N THR A 907 37.78 -17.18 6.76
CA THR A 907 36.69 -17.76 7.59
C THR A 907 36.17 -19.10 7.04
N GLY A 908 35.64 -19.96 7.94
CA GLY A 908 35.05 -21.27 7.63
C GLY A 908 33.52 -21.34 7.85
N HIS A 909 32.90 -22.46 7.47
CA HIS A 909 31.44 -22.70 7.53
C HIS A 909 30.98 -23.31 8.87
N VAL A 910 29.83 -22.89 9.38
CA VAL A 910 29.17 -23.41 10.61
C VAL A 910 27.68 -23.64 10.37
N SER A 911 27.10 -24.63 11.04
CA SER A 911 25.70 -25.04 10.89
C SER A 911 24.69 -24.12 11.59
N TRP A 912 23.40 -24.17 11.21
CA TRP A 912 22.34 -23.41 11.91
C TRP A 912 22.22 -23.76 13.40
N ALA A 913 22.45 -25.02 13.76
CA ALA A 913 22.43 -25.46 15.16
C ALA A 913 23.62 -24.87 15.95
N GLU A 914 24.82 -24.87 15.37
CA GLU A 914 26.00 -24.24 15.95
C GLU A 914 25.83 -22.72 16.05
N PHE A 915 25.26 -22.09 15.02
CA PHE A 915 24.93 -20.65 15.03
C PHE A 915 23.94 -20.29 16.14
N ALA A 916 22.84 -21.03 16.29
CA ALA A 916 21.85 -20.78 17.33
C ALA A 916 22.41 -21.04 18.74
N ALA A 917 23.27 -22.05 18.90
CA ALA A 917 23.91 -22.35 20.18
C ALA A 917 24.86 -21.23 20.60
N GLU A 918 25.67 -20.73 19.67
CA GLU A 918 26.56 -19.60 19.91
C GLU A 918 25.79 -18.32 20.21
N LEU A 919 24.68 -18.08 19.50
CA LEU A 919 23.81 -16.94 19.71
C LEU A 919 23.11 -16.97 21.09
N ILE A 920 22.67 -18.13 21.56
CA ILE A 920 22.14 -18.32 22.92
C ILE A 920 23.24 -18.04 23.96
N HIS A 921 24.45 -18.58 23.73
CA HIS A 921 25.60 -18.40 24.61
C HIS A 921 26.00 -16.92 24.73
N LEU A 922 26.15 -16.22 23.59
CA LEU A 922 26.54 -14.81 23.52
C LEU A 922 25.51 -13.88 24.16
N LEU A 923 24.22 -14.19 24.03
CA LEU A 923 23.14 -13.39 24.62
C LEU A 923 22.88 -13.70 26.10
N GLY A 924 23.56 -14.70 26.68
CA GLY A 924 23.26 -15.20 28.03
C GLY A 924 21.80 -15.68 28.16
N SER A 925 21.22 -16.17 27.06
CA SER A 925 19.81 -16.48 26.95
C SER A 925 19.46 -17.86 27.54
N ALA A 926 18.24 -18.00 28.07
CA ALA A 926 17.68 -19.28 28.49
C ALA A 926 16.97 -20.06 27.35
N SER A 927 17.02 -19.54 26.13
CA SER A 927 16.44 -20.17 24.94
C SER A 927 16.99 -21.57 24.70
N THR A 928 16.14 -22.49 24.22
CA THR A 928 16.51 -23.85 23.82
C THR A 928 16.40 -24.01 22.31
N ILE A 929 17.19 -24.92 21.73
CA ILE A 929 17.11 -25.26 20.30
C ILE A 929 16.23 -26.50 20.15
N ASP A 930 15.22 -26.41 19.29
CA ASP A 930 14.29 -27.50 19.01
C ASP A 930 14.24 -27.79 17.50
N LEU A 931 14.46 -29.05 17.14
CA LEU A 931 14.49 -29.50 15.75
C LEU A 931 13.09 -30.01 15.36
N ARG A 932 12.42 -29.29 14.46
CA ARG A 932 11.03 -29.58 14.08
C ARG A 932 10.81 -29.53 12.57
N THR A 933 9.82 -30.28 12.08
CA THR A 933 9.51 -30.41 10.64
C THR A 933 8.68 -29.26 10.08
N ASP A 934 8.07 -28.44 10.95
CA ASP A 934 7.27 -27.25 10.67
C ASP A 934 8.03 -25.94 10.93
N ALA A 935 9.36 -26.00 11.09
CA ALA A 935 10.21 -24.83 11.23
C ALA A 935 10.11 -23.91 10.00
N ASN A 936 10.48 -22.63 10.17
CA ASN A 936 10.37 -21.62 9.11
C ASN A 936 10.96 -22.14 7.78
N PRO A 937 10.15 -22.29 6.71
CA PRO A 937 10.60 -22.88 5.45
C PRO A 937 11.67 -22.02 4.73
N GLU A 938 11.87 -20.76 5.12
CA GLU A 938 13.00 -19.95 4.67
C GLU A 938 14.36 -20.52 5.17
N LEU A 939 14.40 -21.19 6.34
CA LEU A 939 15.62 -21.86 6.85
C LEU A 939 15.95 -23.15 6.07
N LEU A 940 14.96 -23.70 5.35
CA LEU A 940 15.08 -24.89 4.49
C LEU A 940 15.48 -24.56 3.04
N ARG A 941 15.61 -23.29 2.67
CA ARG A 941 16.05 -22.93 1.31
C ARG A 941 17.55 -23.21 1.17
N PRO A 942 17.96 -24.12 0.27
CA PRO A 942 19.37 -24.38 0.05
C PRO A 942 20.05 -23.10 -0.45
N TRP A 943 21.10 -22.69 0.25
CA TRP A 943 22.08 -21.77 -0.31
C TRP A 943 22.73 -22.53 -1.46
N ARG A 944 22.27 -22.32 -2.71
CA ARG A 944 22.92 -22.92 -3.88
C ARG A 944 24.26 -22.23 -4.12
N TYR A 945 25.24 -22.58 -3.31
CA TYR A 945 26.63 -22.70 -3.76
C TYR A 945 26.79 -24.11 -4.31
N ARG A 946 27.52 -24.28 -5.43
CA ARG A 946 27.95 -25.63 -5.87
C ARG A 946 28.89 -26.18 -4.79
N ALA A 947 28.35 -26.98 -3.86
CA ALA A 947 29.14 -27.72 -2.88
C ALA A 947 30.17 -28.63 -3.56
N ASP A 948 29.87 -29.09 -4.78
CA ASP A 948 30.66 -30.00 -5.59
C ASP A 948 32.03 -29.40 -6.00
N ALA A 949 32.15 -28.07 -6.05
CA ALA A 949 33.40 -27.38 -6.43
C ALA A 949 34.39 -27.23 -5.25
N LEU A 950 33.92 -27.32 -4.01
CA LEU A 950 34.75 -27.23 -2.79
C LEU A 950 34.89 -28.57 -2.07
N ALA A 951 33.96 -29.51 -2.28
CA ALA A 951 33.95 -30.80 -1.61
C ALA A 951 35.06 -31.77 -2.09
N THR A 952 35.78 -31.47 -3.18
CA THR A 952 36.87 -32.34 -3.67
C THR A 952 38.24 -32.03 -3.05
N ALA A 953 38.40 -30.91 -2.33
CA ALA A 953 39.72 -30.49 -1.82
C ALA A 953 39.88 -30.50 -0.30
N LEU A 954 38.87 -30.94 0.47
CA LEU A 954 38.93 -30.88 1.92
C LEU A 954 38.55 -32.23 2.55
N ARG A 955 39.50 -33.17 2.48
CA ARG A 955 39.68 -34.14 3.56
C ARG A 955 41.10 -33.96 4.10
N PRO A 956 41.27 -33.61 5.39
CA PRO A 956 42.60 -33.49 5.97
C PRO A 956 43.25 -34.88 6.07
N GLU A 957 44.46 -35.01 5.53
CA GLU A 957 45.38 -36.04 6.00
C GLU A 957 45.88 -35.62 7.40
N PRO A 958 46.06 -36.56 8.35
CA PRO A 958 46.50 -36.22 9.69
C PRO A 958 47.90 -35.58 9.67
N GLY A 959 47.98 -34.25 9.87
CA GLY A 959 49.25 -33.53 10.04
C GLY A 959 49.43 -32.21 9.30
N GLU A 960 48.45 -31.71 8.52
CA GLU A 960 48.62 -30.43 7.82
C GLU A 960 48.42 -29.20 8.73
N ASP A 961 49.49 -28.39 8.88
CA ASP A 961 49.49 -27.09 9.57
C ASP A 961 49.11 -25.96 8.60
N TRP A 962 47.87 -25.49 8.75
CA TRP A 962 47.26 -24.37 8.01
C TRP A 962 48.08 -23.08 8.03
N ARG A 963 48.99 -22.91 9.00
CA ARG A 963 49.89 -21.74 9.08
C ARG A 963 50.89 -21.68 7.92
N SER A 964 51.27 -22.83 7.34
CA SER A 964 52.18 -22.88 6.19
C SER A 964 51.50 -22.46 4.89
N VAL A 965 50.22 -22.81 4.72
CA VAL A 965 49.39 -22.39 3.57
C VAL A 965 49.18 -20.88 3.58
N LEU A 966 48.90 -20.30 4.76
CA LEU A 966 48.85 -18.84 4.96
C LEU A 966 50.19 -18.14 4.69
N ALA A 967 51.30 -18.73 5.10
CA ALA A 967 52.64 -18.17 4.84
C ALA A 967 53.00 -18.18 3.34
N SER A 968 52.39 -19.05 2.54
CA SER A 968 52.55 -19.08 1.09
C SER A 968 51.66 -18.06 0.37
N MET A 969 50.50 -17.70 0.94
CA MET A 969 49.62 -16.65 0.41
C MET A 969 50.05 -15.22 0.80
N ILE A 970 50.89 -15.10 1.83
CA ILE A 970 51.50 -13.83 2.27
C ILE A 970 52.75 -13.46 1.45
N ARG A 971 53.35 -14.42 0.73
CA ARG A 971 54.37 -14.15 -0.30
C ARG A 971 53.70 -13.86 -1.63
#